data_AF-A0AAU0HE55-F1
#
_entry.id   AF-A0AAU0HE55-F1
#
_cell.length_a   1.000
_cell.length_b   1.000
_cell.length_c   1.000
_cell.angle_alpha   90.00
_cell.angle_beta   90.00
_cell.angle_gamma   90.00
#
_symmetry.space_group_name_H-M   'P 1'
#
loop_
_entity.id
_entity.type
_entity.pdbx_description
1 polymer ?
#
loop_
_entity_poly.entity_id
_entity_poly.type
_entity_poly.pdbx_seq_one_letter_code
_entity_poly.pdbx_strand_id
1 'polypeptide(L)'
;MTSTEERSTFQALVLKDLAKVEDQLREGRGDRQSGGLVGIEQELQFVDADMRPACIGTDIRASLSDPTYQEEFARFNFEAALPPEKFEGNVLGLLHDNLENRLDAIASAAQQYDARPILCGILPSLDLDDIRPETLTGKSRYKALFETRHADDGLHHREYRIRAMDDLVLRDNGSVVDGVLTSLQLHWQLDYRTAAHHYNWSQLIMAPVLSAAVCSPLFLGRRLWHETRIPLFEQVTDIPGQQLSAVRRRPRRARFGESWVDDVVDVWHTDVADYEPVLGCGEDEAAGSPFCALQLFNGSVYRWNRVCLGVEDDGDVSLRVESRSLPSGLTLRDEMANAALWWGLMAYADNVSKQDVCKLNFGRVRENFQRSAREGLECQHYWFGDRVRPVADILAEDLIPWAAAGLQSRGITDAAEWLAPVRDRVANGQTGSRWMLDNIEALRSDRTEAEADKFLTDAMVDFGQSGLPVARWPAIHPRTLSAAPKPAHDVPLRANDTLALAAARFDWDEVDTLPMQSIAGRSDRSVSRAQVKDGIEAGLTTVGELTLPPSDQPADNTADGSIDAFGRQVPLQRQYKIVEGRGDGPLVVLLAGLHGNEKNGVAVLADLFDDLDVEAGVVAGVLGNLPALAAHTRFVDRDMNRSFDATLKDRSDCEAGEARALLEMLDQLTTDYPNREKWLIDLHGTSGHAPPYLSICETVDTFPVAPKLPIPKVLFTPDQFPGTLVGEIVPKNWHTATFETGCLSAPVSVTNGVAVVRLILHELGVARLSETVIHRYHDALRAQSPTRALSRFTHRHIISDDDQFRMLPGFVSFQRIEKGEHLADDRNGAVLAPADGRIVMPLYQSKGQTGFYVAETF
;
A
#
# COMPACT_ATOMS: atom_id res chain seq x y z
N MET A 1 14.98 -32.39 30.56
CA MET A 1 14.82 -33.86 30.67
C MET A 1 16.05 -34.52 30.07
N THR A 2 17.00 -34.92 30.90
CA THR A 2 18.34 -35.36 30.46
C THR A 2 18.50 -36.88 30.50
N SER A 3 17.59 -37.61 31.16
CA SER A 3 17.65 -39.07 31.26
C SER A 3 16.46 -39.78 30.59
N THR A 4 16.68 -41.02 30.14
CA THR A 4 15.62 -41.90 29.61
C THR A 4 14.55 -42.20 30.67
N GLU A 5 14.95 -42.26 31.94
CA GLU A 5 14.04 -42.49 33.07
C GLU A 5 13.07 -41.32 33.26
N GLU A 6 13.57 -40.08 33.25
CA GLU A 6 12.73 -38.87 33.30
C GLU A 6 11.72 -38.83 32.14
N ARG A 7 12.16 -39.20 30.93
CA ARG A 7 11.28 -39.29 29.74
C ARG A 7 10.18 -40.32 29.91
N SER A 8 10.53 -41.51 30.41
CA SER A 8 9.56 -42.58 30.66
C SER A 8 8.53 -42.17 31.72
N THR A 9 8.97 -41.53 32.80
CA THR A 9 8.07 -41.08 33.88
C THR A 9 7.10 -40.01 33.37
N PHE A 10 7.60 -39.00 32.66
CA PHE A 10 6.73 -37.97 32.08
C PHE A 10 5.77 -38.54 31.04
N GLN A 11 6.20 -39.46 30.19
CA GLN A 11 5.32 -40.12 29.22
C GLN A 11 4.18 -40.90 29.90
N ALA A 12 4.45 -41.53 31.04
CA ALA A 12 3.40 -42.16 31.85
C ALA A 12 2.37 -41.15 32.40
N LEU A 13 2.83 -39.95 32.79
CA LEU A 13 1.93 -38.85 33.20
C LEU A 13 1.07 -38.36 32.02
N VAL A 14 1.65 -38.19 30.82
CA VAL A 14 0.92 -37.82 29.61
C VAL A 14 -0.19 -38.83 29.29
N LEU A 15 0.12 -40.13 29.35
CA LEU A 15 -0.87 -41.19 29.11
C LEU A 15 -1.97 -41.22 30.17
N LYS A 16 -1.61 -40.97 31.44
CA LYS A 16 -2.59 -40.86 32.54
C LYS A 16 -3.53 -39.68 32.34
N ASP A 17 -3.01 -38.53 31.92
CA ASP A 17 -3.80 -37.35 31.63
C ASP A 17 -4.71 -37.57 30.41
N LEU A 18 -4.20 -38.17 29.34
CA LEU A 18 -4.98 -38.52 28.15
C LEU A 18 -6.17 -39.44 28.48
N ALA A 19 -5.94 -40.49 29.29
CA ALA A 19 -7.01 -41.39 29.71
C ALA A 19 -8.11 -40.66 30.50
N LYS A 20 -7.75 -39.73 31.39
CA LYS A 20 -8.72 -38.93 32.15
C LYS A 20 -9.49 -37.95 31.26
N VAL A 21 -8.83 -37.35 30.26
CA VAL A 21 -9.50 -36.47 29.29
C VAL A 21 -10.56 -37.26 28.53
N GLU A 22 -10.21 -38.45 28.04
CA GLU A 22 -11.18 -39.33 27.37
C GLU A 22 -12.38 -39.67 28.24
N ASP A 23 -12.17 -39.99 29.51
CA ASP A 23 -13.26 -40.30 30.43
C ASP A 23 -14.20 -39.10 30.59
N GLN A 24 -13.66 -37.88 30.78
CA GLN A 24 -14.49 -36.67 30.83
C GLN A 24 -15.25 -36.40 29.51
N LEU A 25 -14.60 -36.60 28.36
CA LEU A 25 -15.24 -36.41 27.06
C LEU A 25 -16.36 -37.43 26.83
N ARG A 26 -16.18 -38.70 27.23
CA ARG A 26 -17.23 -39.74 27.20
C ARG A 26 -18.40 -39.43 28.12
N GLU A 27 -18.14 -38.77 29.25
CA GLU A 27 -19.16 -38.28 30.19
C GLU A 27 -19.93 -37.04 29.66
N GLY A 28 -19.54 -36.50 28.49
CA GLY A 28 -20.16 -35.31 27.89
C GLY A 28 -19.67 -33.99 28.48
N ARG A 29 -18.59 -34.01 29.27
CA ARG A 29 -18.00 -32.84 29.95
C ARG A 29 -17.09 -32.01 29.03
N GLY A 30 -17.21 -32.18 27.72
CA GLY A 30 -16.52 -31.41 26.69
C GLY A 30 -17.46 -30.70 25.71
N ASP A 31 -18.78 -30.80 25.91
CA ASP A 31 -19.78 -30.08 25.11
C ASP A 31 -20.18 -28.79 25.83
N ARG A 32 -20.31 -27.67 25.10
CA ARG A 32 -20.66 -26.37 25.68
C ARG A 32 -22.00 -25.87 25.16
N GLN A 33 -22.78 -25.20 26.01
CA GLN A 33 -24.14 -24.71 25.70
C GLN A 33 -24.21 -23.27 25.17
N SER A 34 -23.11 -22.63 24.76
CA SER A 34 -23.12 -21.24 24.32
C SER A 34 -22.19 -20.97 23.15
N GLY A 35 -22.63 -20.12 22.21
CA GLY A 35 -21.98 -19.80 20.94
C GLY A 35 -20.47 -19.64 21.02
N GLY A 36 -19.77 -20.43 20.19
CA GLY A 36 -18.33 -20.66 20.26
C GLY A 36 -17.48 -19.41 20.43
N LEU A 37 -16.49 -19.52 21.32
CA LEU A 37 -15.47 -18.51 21.55
C LEU A 37 -14.41 -18.51 20.44
N VAL A 38 -13.92 -17.33 20.12
CA VAL A 38 -12.76 -17.09 19.27
C VAL A 38 -11.66 -16.39 20.06
N GLY A 39 -10.41 -16.61 19.66
CA GLY A 39 -9.24 -15.97 20.28
C GLY A 39 -8.16 -15.71 19.25
N ILE A 40 -7.29 -14.76 19.55
CA ILE A 40 -6.22 -14.33 18.65
C ILE A 40 -4.91 -14.15 19.45
N GLU A 41 -3.84 -14.71 18.93
CA GLU A 41 -2.47 -14.49 19.40
C GLU A 41 -1.68 -13.84 18.27
N GLN A 42 -1.15 -12.65 18.54
CA GLN A 42 -0.41 -11.84 17.58
C GLN A 42 1.08 -11.88 17.92
N GLU A 43 1.89 -12.47 17.04
CA GLU A 43 3.34 -12.36 17.13
C GLU A 43 3.87 -11.24 16.23
N LEU A 44 4.96 -10.60 16.64
CA LEU A 44 5.62 -9.54 15.89
C LEU A 44 7.12 -9.52 16.16
N GLN A 45 7.85 -8.77 15.35
CA GLN A 45 9.29 -8.55 15.53
C GLN A 45 9.59 -7.08 15.79
N PHE A 46 10.78 -6.79 16.29
CA PHE A 46 11.28 -5.43 16.42
C PHE A 46 12.43 -5.18 15.44
N VAL A 47 12.49 -3.97 14.90
CA VAL A 47 13.60 -3.50 14.08
C VAL A 47 14.25 -2.26 14.68
N ASP A 48 15.57 -2.17 14.56
CA ASP A 48 16.34 -0.98 14.93
C ASP A 48 16.36 0.06 13.80
N ALA A 49 17.14 1.14 13.99
CA ALA A 49 17.31 2.20 13.00
C ALA A 49 17.91 1.73 11.66
N ASP A 50 18.62 0.60 11.64
CA ASP A 50 19.18 -0.02 10.44
C ASP A 50 18.23 -1.03 9.78
N MET A 51 17.00 -1.13 10.28
CA MET A 51 15.99 -2.12 9.92
C MET A 51 16.44 -3.55 10.21
N ARG A 52 17.35 -3.74 11.16
CA ARG A 52 17.80 -5.06 11.59
C ARG A 52 17.05 -5.50 12.85
N PRO A 53 16.99 -6.81 13.15
CA PRO A 53 16.33 -7.31 14.37
C PRO A 53 16.81 -6.60 15.65
N ALA A 54 15.89 -5.93 16.36
CA ALA A 54 16.18 -5.30 17.64
C ALA A 54 15.88 -6.28 18.79
N CYS A 55 16.92 -6.73 19.49
CA CYS A 55 16.81 -7.69 20.59
C CYS A 55 16.30 -7.06 21.90
N ILE A 56 15.05 -6.62 21.94
CA ILE A 56 14.45 -5.86 23.05
C ILE A 56 13.19 -6.48 23.67
N GLY A 57 12.70 -7.63 23.18
CA GLY A 57 11.44 -8.24 23.61
C GLY A 57 11.36 -8.53 25.11
N THR A 58 12.44 -8.96 25.75
CA THR A 58 12.50 -9.09 27.22
C THR A 58 12.33 -7.76 27.93
N ASP A 59 12.96 -6.71 27.38
CA ASP A 59 12.95 -5.36 27.94
C ASP A 59 11.55 -4.73 27.79
N ILE A 60 10.90 -4.91 26.64
CA ILE A 60 9.50 -4.51 26.41
C ILE A 60 8.54 -5.28 27.32
N ARG A 61 8.75 -6.58 27.53
CA ARG A 61 7.92 -7.36 28.46
C ARG A 61 7.99 -6.78 29.87
N ALA A 62 9.15 -6.33 30.31
CA ALA A 62 9.36 -5.77 31.64
C ALA A 62 8.69 -4.40 31.84
N SER A 63 8.48 -3.63 30.75
CA SER A 63 7.84 -2.31 30.82
C SER A 63 6.30 -2.37 30.74
N LEU A 64 5.74 -3.47 30.25
CA LEU A 64 4.28 -3.68 30.14
C LEU A 64 3.73 -4.47 31.35
N SER A 65 2.70 -3.93 32.00
CA SER A 65 2.10 -4.53 33.20
C SER A 65 1.12 -5.67 32.93
N ASP A 66 0.49 -5.68 31.76
CA ASP A 66 -0.49 -6.71 31.39
C ASP A 66 0.22 -8.06 31.14
N PRO A 67 -0.19 -9.13 31.85
CA PRO A 67 0.44 -10.46 31.73
C PRO A 67 0.21 -11.16 30.39
N THR A 68 -0.72 -10.69 29.56
CA THR A 68 -1.01 -11.24 28.23
C THR A 68 0.02 -10.83 27.16
N TYR A 69 0.91 -9.90 27.47
CA TYR A 69 2.13 -9.68 26.70
C TYR A 69 3.18 -10.71 27.08
N GLN A 70 3.87 -11.27 26.09
CA GLN A 70 4.89 -12.29 26.32
C GLN A 70 6.11 -12.05 25.43
N GLU A 71 7.30 -12.24 26.01
CA GLU A 71 8.52 -12.46 25.21
C GLU A 71 8.50 -13.85 24.57
N GLU A 72 9.04 -13.96 23.36
CA GLU A 72 9.02 -15.18 22.55
C GLU A 72 10.39 -15.90 22.49
N PHE A 73 10.61 -16.83 21.55
CA PHE A 73 11.84 -17.63 21.48
C PHE A 73 13.12 -16.78 21.29
N ALA A 74 13.10 -15.81 20.38
CA ALA A 74 14.19 -14.85 20.17
C ALA A 74 13.89 -13.51 20.85
N ARG A 75 14.93 -12.82 21.30
CA ARG A 75 14.83 -11.50 21.95
C ARG A 75 14.29 -10.41 21.02
N PHE A 76 14.24 -10.62 19.72
CA PHE A 76 13.63 -9.68 18.78
C PHE A 76 12.17 -10.02 18.43
N ASN A 77 11.59 -11.07 19.04
CA ASN A 77 10.18 -11.42 18.91
C ASN A 77 9.36 -11.04 20.14
N PHE A 78 8.08 -10.83 19.92
CA PHE A 78 7.10 -10.52 20.96
C PHE A 78 5.73 -11.08 20.61
N GLU A 79 4.92 -11.36 21.63
CA GLU A 79 3.55 -11.84 21.48
C GLU A 79 2.59 -10.98 22.31
N ALA A 80 1.43 -10.70 21.71
CA ALA A 80 0.27 -10.14 22.39
C ALA A 80 -0.94 -11.05 22.16
N ALA A 81 -1.47 -11.63 23.24
CA ALA A 81 -2.68 -12.44 23.20
C ALA A 81 -3.90 -11.63 23.64
N LEU A 82 -5.05 -11.83 22.98
CA LEU A 82 -6.33 -11.31 23.46
C LEU A 82 -7.09 -12.35 24.29
N PRO A 83 -7.84 -11.91 25.32
CA PRO A 83 -8.87 -12.75 25.93
C PRO A 83 -9.85 -13.29 24.88
N PRO A 84 -10.41 -14.50 25.08
CA PRO A 84 -11.36 -15.06 24.15
C PRO A 84 -12.68 -14.27 24.16
N GLU A 85 -13.26 -14.08 22.98
CA GLU A 85 -14.51 -13.35 22.77
C GLU A 85 -15.57 -14.25 22.17
N LYS A 86 -16.84 -13.94 22.43
CA LYS A 86 -17.96 -14.63 21.78
C LYS A 86 -18.02 -14.26 20.30
N PHE A 87 -18.13 -15.27 19.44
CA PHE A 87 -18.20 -15.03 18.01
C PHE A 87 -19.61 -14.64 17.56
N GLU A 88 -19.98 -13.38 17.81
CA GLU A 88 -21.26 -12.77 17.44
C GLU A 88 -21.17 -11.23 17.33
N GLY A 89 -22.13 -10.60 16.65
CA GLY A 89 -22.30 -9.13 16.64
C GLY A 89 -21.09 -8.37 16.06
N ASN A 90 -20.50 -7.45 16.84
CA ASN A 90 -19.36 -6.61 16.44
C ASN A 90 -17.99 -7.18 16.88
N VAL A 91 -17.88 -8.50 17.07
CA VAL A 91 -16.66 -9.13 17.61
C VAL A 91 -15.40 -8.81 16.78
N LEU A 92 -15.50 -8.73 15.45
CA LEU A 92 -14.35 -8.43 14.59
C LEU A 92 -13.83 -7.00 14.82
N GLY A 93 -14.72 -6.01 14.94
CA GLY A 93 -14.33 -4.64 15.29
C GLY A 93 -13.72 -4.55 16.69
N LEU A 94 -14.31 -5.25 17.66
CA LEU A 94 -13.78 -5.30 19.04
C LEU A 94 -12.37 -5.90 19.08
N LEU A 95 -12.14 -7.03 18.40
CA LEU A 95 -10.82 -7.67 18.35
C LEU A 95 -9.80 -6.80 17.61
N HIS A 96 -10.22 -6.13 16.53
CA HIS A 96 -9.39 -5.16 15.82
C HIS A 96 -8.93 -4.05 16.75
N ASP A 97 -9.85 -3.34 17.41
CA ASP A 97 -9.52 -2.20 18.27
C ASP A 97 -8.67 -2.63 19.47
N ASN A 98 -8.94 -3.80 20.03
CA ASN A 98 -8.13 -4.35 21.12
C ASN A 98 -6.70 -4.70 20.68
N LEU A 99 -6.52 -5.26 19.48
CA LEU A 99 -5.18 -5.51 18.94
C LEU A 99 -4.45 -4.20 18.61
N GLU A 100 -5.13 -3.23 17.99
CA GLU A 100 -4.56 -1.91 17.68
C GLU A 100 -4.02 -1.24 18.94
N ASN A 101 -4.83 -1.16 20.01
CA ASN A 101 -4.39 -0.60 21.29
C ASN A 101 -3.19 -1.33 21.90
N ARG A 102 -3.10 -2.65 21.71
CA ARG A 102 -1.95 -3.44 22.19
C ARG A 102 -0.69 -3.18 21.37
N LEU A 103 -0.83 -3.11 20.05
CA LEU A 103 0.27 -2.77 19.13
C LEU A 103 0.77 -1.34 19.40
N ASP A 104 -0.11 -0.39 19.69
CA ASP A 104 0.26 0.99 20.06
C ASP A 104 1.02 1.05 21.40
N ALA A 105 0.60 0.24 22.38
CA ALA A 105 1.31 0.13 23.66
C ALA A 105 2.72 -0.46 23.46
N ILE A 106 2.84 -1.48 22.61
CA ILE A 106 4.13 -2.09 22.24
C ILE A 106 5.01 -1.09 21.48
N ALA A 107 4.46 -0.36 20.52
CA ALA A 107 5.17 0.67 19.76
C ALA A 107 5.67 1.78 20.68
N SER A 108 4.83 2.25 21.61
CA SER A 108 5.19 3.27 22.60
C SER A 108 6.32 2.80 23.53
N ALA A 109 6.31 1.53 23.93
CA ALA A 109 7.39 0.95 24.72
C ALA A 109 8.69 0.81 23.91
N ALA A 110 8.61 0.42 22.63
CA ALA A 110 9.75 0.21 21.74
C ALA A 110 10.49 1.51 21.41
N GLN A 111 9.79 2.65 21.39
CA GLN A 111 10.41 3.97 21.19
C GLN A 111 11.51 4.30 22.21
N GLN A 112 11.45 3.75 23.43
CA GLN A 112 12.48 3.96 24.46
C GLN A 112 13.83 3.30 24.11
N TYR A 113 13.83 2.42 23.10
CA TYR A 113 14.98 1.65 22.65
C TYR A 113 15.34 1.96 21.18
N ASP A 114 14.87 3.08 20.63
CA ASP A 114 15.06 3.47 19.22
C ASP A 114 14.65 2.37 18.22
N ALA A 115 13.61 1.62 18.57
CA ALA A 115 13.14 0.48 17.80
C ALA A 115 11.67 0.64 17.40
N ARG A 116 11.28 -0.07 16.33
CA ARG A 116 9.91 -0.09 15.80
C ARG A 116 9.40 -1.53 15.76
N PRO A 117 8.15 -1.80 16.17
CA PRO A 117 7.53 -3.09 15.91
C PRO A 117 7.22 -3.24 14.41
N ILE A 118 7.29 -4.46 13.90
CA ILE A 118 6.92 -4.83 12.53
C ILE A 118 6.12 -6.13 12.54
N LEU A 119 5.02 -6.13 11.79
CA LEU A 119 4.21 -7.32 11.52
C LEU A 119 4.72 -7.97 10.24
N CYS A 120 5.41 -9.09 10.35
CA CYS A 120 5.88 -9.88 9.21
C CYS A 120 6.23 -11.29 9.64
N GLY A 121 5.87 -12.31 8.84
CA GLY A 121 6.19 -13.70 9.19
C GLY A 121 7.70 -14.00 9.25
N ILE A 122 8.50 -13.47 8.33
CA ILE A 122 9.97 -13.49 8.38
C ILE A 122 10.48 -12.10 7.99
N LEU A 123 11.33 -11.51 8.82
CA LEU A 123 11.96 -10.22 8.52
C LEU A 123 12.89 -10.32 7.29
N PRO A 124 12.68 -9.53 6.22
CA PRO A 124 13.52 -9.61 5.01
C PRO A 124 14.99 -9.25 5.23
N SER A 125 15.26 -8.27 6.09
CA SER A 125 16.58 -7.71 6.39
C SER A 125 17.39 -8.52 7.42
N LEU A 126 16.85 -9.63 7.92
CA LEU A 126 17.53 -10.52 8.85
C LEU A 126 18.72 -11.22 8.17
N ASP A 127 19.85 -11.30 8.87
CA ASP A 127 21.01 -12.08 8.44
C ASP A 127 21.48 -13.11 9.49
N LEU A 128 22.64 -13.73 9.22
CA LEU A 128 23.22 -14.77 10.08
C LEU A 128 23.72 -14.25 11.43
N ASP A 129 24.17 -12.99 11.52
CA ASP A 129 24.66 -12.40 12.76
C ASP A 129 23.51 -12.08 13.74
N ASP A 130 22.28 -11.98 13.23
CA ASP A 130 21.09 -11.73 14.05
C ASP A 130 20.56 -12.99 14.75
N ILE A 131 20.91 -14.18 14.28
CA ILE A 131 20.39 -15.46 14.81
C ILE A 131 21.40 -16.20 15.67
N ARG A 132 22.41 -15.49 16.20
CA ARG A 132 23.39 -16.11 17.10
C ARG A 132 22.76 -16.55 18.43
N PRO A 133 23.29 -17.58 19.11
CA PRO A 133 22.70 -18.10 20.35
C PRO A 133 22.48 -17.05 21.46
N GLU A 134 23.24 -15.96 21.46
CA GLU A 134 23.10 -14.84 22.40
C GLU A 134 21.77 -14.07 22.23
N THR A 135 21.08 -14.25 21.11
CA THR A 135 19.77 -13.66 20.83
C THR A 135 18.59 -14.47 21.39
N LEU A 136 18.85 -15.65 21.97
CA LEU A 136 17.85 -16.45 22.67
C LEU A 136 17.36 -15.74 23.93
N THR A 137 16.07 -15.83 24.25
CA THR A 137 15.54 -15.20 25.47
C THR A 137 15.96 -15.92 26.75
N GLY A 138 15.79 -15.22 27.88
CA GLY A 138 16.18 -15.70 29.19
C GLY A 138 15.33 -16.85 29.75
N LYS A 139 14.14 -17.11 29.18
CA LYS A 139 13.16 -18.09 29.69
C LYS A 139 13.72 -19.50 29.74
N SER A 140 13.60 -20.14 30.90
CA SER A 140 14.06 -21.53 31.13
C SER A 140 13.48 -22.52 30.13
N ARG A 141 12.20 -22.34 29.75
CA ARG A 141 11.54 -23.18 28.74
C ARG A 141 12.22 -23.12 27.37
N TYR A 142 12.53 -21.91 26.90
CA TYR A 142 13.14 -21.71 25.57
C TYR A 142 14.61 -22.17 25.56
N LYS A 143 15.35 -21.97 26.65
CA LYS A 143 16.68 -22.58 26.85
C LYS A 143 16.64 -24.10 26.78
N ALA A 144 15.72 -24.73 27.50
CA ALA A 144 15.59 -26.19 27.48
C ALA A 144 15.22 -26.73 26.08
N LEU A 145 14.35 -26.03 25.35
CA LEU A 145 14.02 -26.39 23.96
C LEU A 145 15.23 -26.22 23.03
N PHE A 146 15.94 -25.09 23.15
CA PHE A 146 17.13 -24.80 22.36
C PHE A 146 18.21 -25.86 22.58
N GLU A 147 18.51 -26.20 23.83
CA GLU A 147 19.48 -27.25 24.20
C GLU A 147 19.04 -28.63 23.69
N THR A 148 17.76 -28.99 23.82
CA THR A 148 17.25 -30.29 23.37
C THR A 148 17.35 -30.43 21.86
N ARG A 149 17.04 -29.37 21.11
CA ARG A 149 17.15 -29.35 19.65
C ARG A 149 18.63 -29.39 19.22
N HIS A 150 19.52 -28.66 19.91
CA HIS A 150 20.94 -28.55 19.56
C HIS A 150 21.87 -29.53 20.27
N ALA A 151 21.32 -30.57 20.91
CA ALA A 151 22.13 -31.58 21.59
C ALA A 151 23.10 -32.24 20.61
N ASP A 152 24.40 -32.22 20.94
CA ASP A 152 25.45 -32.84 20.14
C ASP A 152 25.30 -34.37 20.19
N ASP A 153 24.92 -34.98 19.06
CA ASP A 153 24.84 -36.43 18.88
C ASP A 153 26.12 -37.03 18.29
N GLY A 154 27.16 -36.21 18.09
CA GLY A 154 28.47 -36.59 17.55
C GLY A 154 28.45 -37.00 16.08
N LEU A 155 27.32 -36.87 15.38
CA LEU A 155 27.10 -37.45 14.05
C LEU A 155 26.68 -36.44 12.98
N HIS A 156 26.11 -35.28 13.33
CA HIS A 156 25.52 -34.37 12.35
C HIS A 156 25.66 -32.86 12.64
N HIS A 157 25.97 -32.07 11.61
CA HIS A 157 25.56 -30.67 11.54
C HIS A 157 24.13 -30.61 11.03
N ARG A 158 23.26 -29.77 11.62
CA ARG A 158 21.92 -29.58 11.08
C ARG A 158 22.03 -28.89 9.73
N GLU A 159 21.19 -29.32 8.79
CA GLU A 159 21.17 -28.74 7.46
C GLU A 159 19.73 -28.50 7.02
N TYR A 160 19.39 -27.23 6.85
CA TYR A 160 18.09 -26.79 6.35
C TYR A 160 18.19 -26.57 4.85
N ARG A 161 17.30 -27.22 4.09
CA ARG A 161 17.28 -27.15 2.63
C ARG A 161 15.92 -26.69 2.14
N ILE A 162 15.90 -25.61 1.36
CA ILE A 162 14.69 -25.11 0.69
C ILE A 162 15.07 -24.80 -0.76
N ARG A 163 14.31 -25.33 -1.71
CA ARG A 163 14.48 -25.08 -3.14
C ARG A 163 13.32 -24.24 -3.65
N ALA A 164 13.63 -23.17 -4.36
CA ALA A 164 12.67 -22.19 -4.87
C ALA A 164 13.26 -21.41 -6.06
N MET A 165 12.96 -20.12 -6.18
CA MET A 165 13.63 -19.23 -7.13
C MET A 165 15.14 -19.15 -6.85
N ASP A 166 15.49 -19.00 -5.58
CA ASP A 166 16.84 -19.20 -5.06
C ASP A 166 16.89 -20.50 -4.24
N ASP A 167 18.08 -21.08 -4.10
CA ASP A 167 18.31 -22.26 -3.26
C ASP A 167 18.88 -21.82 -1.89
N LEU A 168 18.32 -22.39 -0.82
CA LEU A 168 18.86 -22.29 0.54
C LEU A 168 19.44 -23.64 0.95
N VAL A 169 20.72 -23.62 1.34
CA VAL A 169 21.36 -24.70 2.10
C VAL A 169 22.06 -24.06 3.29
N LEU A 170 21.41 -24.09 4.45
CA LEU A 170 21.95 -23.54 5.69
C LEU A 170 22.44 -24.67 6.56
N ARG A 171 23.75 -24.71 6.82
CA ARG A 171 24.35 -25.58 7.83
C ARG A 171 24.43 -24.83 9.13
N ASP A 172 23.80 -25.37 10.15
CA ASP A 172 23.63 -24.71 11.42
C ASP A 172 24.09 -25.62 12.57
N ASN A 173 24.70 -24.98 13.57
CA ASN A 173 25.20 -25.64 14.76
C ASN A 173 25.05 -24.73 15.99
N GLY A 174 23.81 -24.32 16.28
CA GLY A 174 23.50 -23.53 17.47
C GLY A 174 22.94 -22.14 17.21
N SER A 175 22.32 -21.88 16.06
CA SER A 175 21.65 -20.61 15.79
C SER A 175 20.19 -20.66 16.22
N VAL A 176 19.61 -19.49 16.52
CA VAL A 176 18.22 -19.29 16.93
C VAL A 176 17.31 -19.21 15.70
N VAL A 177 17.42 -20.17 14.77
CA VAL A 177 16.67 -20.17 13.50
C VAL A 177 15.16 -20.22 13.76
N ASP A 178 14.70 -20.91 14.80
CA ASP A 178 13.30 -20.97 15.20
C ASP A 178 12.70 -19.58 15.47
N GLY A 179 13.54 -18.68 15.99
CA GLY A 179 13.14 -17.34 16.40
C GLY A 179 12.90 -16.38 15.25
N VAL A 180 13.18 -16.74 14.00
CA VAL A 180 12.94 -15.84 12.85
C VAL A 180 11.48 -15.81 12.39
N LEU A 181 10.64 -16.68 12.96
CA LEU A 181 9.29 -16.96 12.51
C LEU A 181 8.30 -16.29 13.44
N THR A 182 7.36 -15.53 12.87
CA THR A 182 6.19 -15.05 13.59
C THR A 182 4.89 -15.44 12.88
N SER A 183 3.79 -15.44 13.61
CA SER A 183 2.50 -15.94 13.16
C SER A 183 1.33 -15.14 13.73
N LEU A 184 0.23 -15.19 12.99
CA LEU A 184 -1.09 -14.86 13.49
C LEU A 184 -1.78 -16.18 13.85
N GLN A 185 -2.03 -16.42 15.13
CA GLN A 185 -2.68 -17.65 15.57
C GLN A 185 -4.15 -17.40 15.89
N LEU A 186 -5.03 -18.22 15.31
CA LEU A 186 -6.47 -18.06 15.45
C LEU A 186 -7.06 -19.27 16.17
N HIS A 187 -7.93 -19.00 17.13
CA HIS A 187 -8.55 -20.03 17.96
C HIS A 187 -10.05 -20.11 17.68
N TRP A 188 -10.56 -21.34 17.71
CA TRP A 188 -12.00 -21.63 17.62
C TRP A 188 -12.36 -22.72 18.64
N GLN A 189 -13.27 -22.41 19.55
CA GLN A 189 -13.76 -23.37 20.55
C GLN A 189 -14.59 -24.47 19.88
N LEU A 190 -14.40 -25.72 20.31
CA LEU A 190 -15.05 -26.90 19.77
C LEU A 190 -15.98 -27.53 20.79
N ASP A 191 -17.13 -27.99 20.32
CA ASP A 191 -17.95 -28.98 21.04
C ASP A 191 -17.45 -30.39 20.71
N TYR A 192 -17.27 -31.23 21.72
CA TYR A 192 -16.71 -32.57 21.53
C TYR A 192 -17.48 -33.39 20.48
N ARG A 193 -18.82 -33.32 20.47
CA ARG A 193 -19.67 -34.04 19.49
C ARG A 193 -19.37 -33.72 18.03
N THR A 194 -18.96 -32.50 17.73
CA THR A 194 -18.68 -32.02 16.35
C THR A 194 -17.19 -31.77 16.12
N ALA A 195 -16.35 -31.93 17.14
CA ALA A 195 -14.93 -31.59 17.11
C ALA A 195 -14.17 -32.27 15.97
N ALA A 196 -14.40 -33.57 15.73
CA ALA A 196 -13.75 -34.28 14.62
C ALA A 196 -14.17 -33.73 13.24
N HIS A 197 -15.43 -33.31 13.10
CA HIS A 197 -15.92 -32.68 11.87
C HIS A 197 -15.27 -31.32 11.64
N HIS A 198 -15.31 -30.44 12.65
CA HIS A 198 -14.76 -29.09 12.58
C HIS A 198 -13.24 -29.10 12.41
N TYR A 199 -12.54 -30.05 13.05
CA TYR A 199 -11.10 -30.26 12.84
C TYR A 199 -10.79 -30.67 11.39
N ASN A 200 -11.48 -31.68 10.85
CA ASN A 200 -11.30 -32.10 9.45
C ASN A 200 -11.66 -30.96 8.48
N TRP A 201 -12.70 -30.18 8.78
CA TRP A 201 -13.04 -29.00 7.99
C TRP A 201 -11.91 -27.97 7.97
N SER A 202 -11.36 -27.64 9.14
CA SER A 202 -10.21 -26.73 9.26
C SER A 202 -9.00 -27.22 8.44
N GLN A 203 -8.74 -28.52 8.43
CA GLN A 203 -7.70 -29.13 7.58
C GLN A 203 -8.01 -28.95 6.08
N LEU A 204 -9.25 -29.13 5.64
CA LEU A 204 -9.60 -28.99 4.22
C LEU A 204 -9.42 -27.54 3.72
N ILE A 205 -9.90 -26.56 4.49
CA ILE A 205 -9.94 -25.16 4.06
C ILE A 205 -8.60 -24.43 4.20
N MET A 206 -7.67 -24.95 5.01
CA MET A 206 -6.48 -24.19 5.37
C MET A 206 -5.59 -23.89 4.17
N ALA A 207 -5.48 -24.79 3.20
CA ALA A 207 -4.65 -24.55 2.02
C ALA A 207 -5.12 -23.31 1.22
N PRO A 208 -6.37 -23.24 0.73
CA PRO A 208 -6.88 -22.02 0.09
C PRO A 208 -6.75 -20.76 0.95
N VAL A 209 -7.07 -20.82 2.24
CA VAL A 209 -6.94 -19.66 3.15
C VAL A 209 -5.49 -19.18 3.21
N LEU A 210 -4.53 -20.11 3.35
CA LEU A 210 -3.10 -19.80 3.37
C LEU A 210 -2.66 -19.14 2.06
N SER A 211 -3.15 -19.61 0.91
CA SER A 211 -2.76 -19.08 -0.42
C SER A 211 -3.01 -17.57 -0.56
N ALA A 212 -4.08 -17.05 0.06
CA ALA A 212 -4.42 -15.62 0.07
C ALA A 212 -3.69 -14.83 1.16
N ALA A 213 -3.11 -15.50 2.16
CA ALA A 213 -2.50 -14.91 3.33
C ALA A 213 -0.95 -14.92 3.30
N VAL A 214 -0.33 -15.61 2.33
CA VAL A 214 1.14 -15.73 2.24
C VAL A 214 1.84 -14.36 2.28
N CYS A 215 2.86 -14.24 3.14
CA CYS A 215 3.66 -13.00 3.24
C CYS A 215 5.14 -13.20 3.64
N SER A 216 5.68 -14.42 3.55
CA SER A 216 7.08 -14.70 3.96
C SER A 216 7.96 -15.28 2.82
N PRO A 217 8.20 -14.56 1.72
CA PRO A 217 8.98 -15.06 0.58
C PRO A 217 10.50 -14.98 0.72
N LEU A 218 11.02 -14.28 1.72
CA LEU A 218 12.44 -14.00 1.86
C LEU A 218 12.98 -14.57 3.16
N PHE A 219 14.19 -15.14 3.09
CA PHE A 219 14.96 -15.55 4.27
C PHE A 219 16.45 -15.49 3.94
N LEU A 220 17.24 -14.78 4.76
CA LEU A 220 18.69 -14.57 4.56
C LEU A 220 19.02 -14.08 3.14
N GLY A 221 18.24 -13.13 2.63
CA GLY A 221 18.39 -12.55 1.30
C GLY A 221 18.03 -13.50 0.13
N ARG A 222 17.48 -14.69 0.39
CA ARG A 222 17.08 -15.65 -0.66
C ARG A 222 15.57 -15.58 -0.93
N ARG A 223 15.19 -15.58 -2.23
CA ARG A 223 13.81 -15.68 -2.71
C ARG A 223 13.35 -17.13 -2.68
N LEU A 224 12.57 -17.46 -1.65
CA LEU A 224 12.16 -18.81 -1.32
C LEU A 224 10.67 -19.05 -1.65
N TRP A 225 9.96 -19.81 -0.80
CA TRP A 225 8.54 -20.10 -0.98
C TRP A 225 7.72 -18.87 -0.60
N HIS A 226 6.57 -18.64 -1.23
CA HIS A 226 5.68 -17.54 -0.85
C HIS A 226 5.42 -17.50 0.67
N GLU A 227 5.35 -18.67 1.31
CA GLU A 227 5.31 -18.81 2.77
C GLU A 227 6.42 -19.74 3.26
N THR A 228 7.64 -19.21 3.33
CA THR A 228 8.86 -19.94 3.72
C THR A 228 8.84 -20.45 5.16
N ARG A 229 8.03 -19.85 6.04
CA ARG A 229 7.89 -20.34 7.42
C ARG A 229 7.46 -21.81 7.47
N ILE A 230 6.61 -22.24 6.53
CA ILE A 230 6.12 -23.63 6.50
C ILE A 230 7.28 -24.63 6.37
N PRO A 231 8.05 -24.66 5.26
CA PRO A 231 9.15 -25.61 5.12
C PRO A 231 10.31 -25.37 6.09
N LEU A 232 10.51 -24.14 6.59
CA LEU A 232 11.58 -23.84 7.54
C LEU A 232 11.24 -24.39 8.94
N PHE A 233 10.04 -24.12 9.46
CA PHE A 233 9.63 -24.58 10.79
C PHE A 233 9.51 -26.10 10.89
N GLU A 234 9.05 -26.74 9.82
CA GLU A 234 9.05 -28.21 9.69
C GLU A 234 10.45 -28.79 9.88
N GLN A 235 11.49 -28.12 9.39
CA GLN A 235 12.87 -28.61 9.51
C GLN A 235 13.53 -28.26 10.84
N VAL A 236 13.27 -27.06 11.36
CA VAL A 236 13.97 -26.52 12.54
C VAL A 236 13.50 -27.18 13.85
N THR A 237 12.23 -27.60 13.91
CA THR A 237 11.65 -28.22 15.11
C THR A 237 12.00 -29.70 15.33
N ASP A 238 12.66 -30.34 14.37
CA ASP A 238 13.12 -31.73 14.49
C ASP A 238 14.28 -31.86 15.47
N ILE A 239 14.31 -32.97 16.22
CA ILE A 239 15.37 -33.29 17.18
C ILE A 239 16.40 -34.25 16.59
N PRO A 240 17.67 -34.22 17.05
CA PRO A 240 18.70 -35.16 16.65
C PRO A 240 18.25 -36.62 16.79
N GLY A 241 18.59 -37.45 15.81
CA GLY A 241 18.19 -38.86 15.77
C GLY A 241 16.76 -39.19 15.33
N GLN A 242 15.86 -38.21 15.21
CA GLN A 242 14.47 -38.44 14.77
C GLN A 242 14.38 -39.00 13.34
N GLN A 243 15.35 -38.69 12.48
CA GLN A 243 15.39 -39.09 11.06
C GLN A 243 16.42 -40.21 10.77
N LEU A 244 17.13 -40.75 11.77
CA LEU A 244 18.26 -41.68 11.56
C LEU A 244 17.85 -43.13 11.21
N SER A 245 16.57 -43.49 11.32
CA SER A 245 16.14 -44.86 11.03
C SER A 245 15.61 -44.98 9.59
N ALA A 246 16.33 -45.73 8.75
CA ALA A 246 15.88 -46.08 7.39
C ALA A 246 14.63 -46.99 7.37
N VAL A 247 14.26 -47.56 8.52
CA VAL A 247 13.19 -48.57 8.66
C VAL A 247 11.87 -47.95 9.17
N ARG A 248 11.94 -46.87 9.95
CA ARG A 248 10.81 -46.04 10.40
C ARG A 248 11.16 -44.57 10.22
N ARG A 249 10.63 -43.93 9.18
CA ARG A 249 10.60 -42.47 9.10
C ARG A 249 9.53 -41.96 10.05
N ARG A 250 9.94 -41.38 11.18
CA ARG A 250 9.00 -40.64 12.04
C ARG A 250 8.63 -39.33 11.34
N PRO A 251 7.35 -38.91 11.40
CA PRO A 251 6.96 -37.62 10.87
C PRO A 251 7.69 -36.49 11.60
N ARG A 252 7.82 -35.35 10.92
CA ARG A 252 8.38 -34.13 11.52
C ARG A 252 7.51 -33.65 12.67
N ARG A 253 8.12 -32.96 13.63
CA ARG A 253 7.40 -32.48 14.83
C ARG A 253 6.47 -31.31 14.51
N ALA A 254 6.87 -30.42 13.62
CA ALA A 254 5.95 -29.52 12.93
C ALA A 254 5.41 -30.19 11.65
N ARG A 255 4.08 -30.19 11.47
CA ARG A 255 3.40 -30.84 10.33
C ARG A 255 1.96 -30.37 10.17
N PHE A 256 1.39 -30.63 9.00
CA PHE A 256 -0.01 -30.36 8.71
C PHE A 256 -0.95 -31.43 9.31
N GLY A 257 -0.84 -32.65 8.81
CA GLY A 257 -1.62 -33.83 9.19
C GLY A 257 -1.28 -34.99 8.25
N GLU A 258 -1.78 -36.19 8.51
CA GLU A 258 -1.57 -37.36 7.62
C GLU A 258 -2.87 -38.08 7.22
N SER A 259 -3.96 -37.88 7.96
CA SER A 259 -5.24 -38.53 7.71
C SER A 259 -6.40 -37.70 8.25
N TRP A 260 -7.58 -37.96 7.72
CA TRP A 260 -8.84 -37.59 8.37
C TRP A 260 -8.97 -38.32 9.71
N VAL A 261 -9.64 -37.69 10.68
CA VAL A 261 -9.89 -38.31 11.99
C VAL A 261 -11.35 -38.67 12.18
N ASP A 262 -11.60 -39.78 12.86
CA ASP A 262 -12.94 -40.21 13.23
C ASP A 262 -13.36 -39.57 14.55
N ASP A 263 -12.45 -39.58 15.53
CA ASP A 263 -12.55 -38.85 16.80
C ASP A 263 -11.45 -37.78 16.89
N VAL A 264 -11.72 -36.66 17.55
CA VAL A 264 -10.71 -35.61 17.72
C VAL A 264 -9.56 -36.06 18.63
N VAL A 265 -9.81 -37.00 19.55
CA VAL A 265 -8.79 -37.55 20.46
C VAL A 265 -7.73 -38.38 19.70
N ASP A 266 -8.06 -38.91 18.52
CA ASP A 266 -7.12 -39.65 17.65
C ASP A 266 -5.87 -38.81 17.32
N VAL A 267 -6.00 -37.47 17.33
CA VAL A 267 -4.89 -36.54 17.16
C VAL A 267 -3.85 -36.72 18.26
N TRP A 268 -4.27 -36.77 19.53
CA TRP A 268 -3.36 -36.94 20.66
C TRP A 268 -2.79 -38.36 20.74
N HIS A 269 -3.59 -39.40 20.44
CA HIS A 269 -3.06 -40.77 20.33
C HIS A 269 -1.94 -40.88 19.32
N THR A 270 -2.15 -40.29 18.14
CA THR A 270 -1.13 -40.24 17.09
C THR A 270 0.11 -39.51 17.57
N ASP A 271 -0.05 -38.34 18.21
CA ASP A 271 1.08 -37.55 18.69
C ASP A 271 1.89 -38.27 19.77
N VAL A 272 1.22 -38.87 20.76
CA VAL A 272 1.88 -39.62 21.84
C VAL A 272 2.59 -40.88 21.31
N ALA A 273 2.08 -41.49 20.24
CA ALA A 273 2.70 -42.64 19.59
C ALA A 273 3.91 -42.26 18.72
N ASP A 274 3.87 -41.12 18.05
CA ASP A 274 4.89 -40.68 17.09
C ASP A 274 6.07 -39.96 17.76
N TYR A 275 5.83 -39.24 18.87
CA TYR A 275 6.79 -38.27 19.42
C TYR A 275 7.26 -38.61 20.84
N GLU A 276 8.57 -38.46 21.03
CA GLU A 276 9.17 -38.50 22.37
C GLU A 276 9.00 -37.15 23.09
N PRO A 277 8.85 -37.12 24.41
CA PRO A 277 8.84 -35.87 25.16
C PRO A 277 10.17 -35.09 25.05
N VAL A 278 10.07 -33.80 24.75
CA VAL A 278 11.21 -32.86 24.72
C VAL A 278 11.26 -31.95 25.94
N LEU A 279 10.11 -31.70 26.54
CA LEU A 279 9.93 -30.98 27.79
C LEU A 279 9.15 -31.86 28.76
N GLY A 280 9.31 -31.62 30.06
CA GLY A 280 8.61 -32.35 31.10
C GLY A 280 8.47 -31.52 32.36
N CYS A 281 7.51 -31.90 33.20
CA CYS A 281 7.26 -31.34 34.51
C CYS A 281 7.50 -32.41 35.60
N GLY A 282 7.75 -31.97 36.83
CA GLY A 282 7.81 -32.88 37.98
C GLY A 282 6.44 -33.44 38.37
N GLU A 283 6.41 -34.50 39.20
CA GLU A 283 5.15 -35.05 39.72
C GLU A 283 4.36 -34.04 40.56
N ASP A 284 5.04 -33.18 41.33
CA ASP A 284 4.41 -32.14 42.14
C ASP A 284 3.74 -31.05 41.29
N GLU A 285 4.36 -30.67 40.17
CA GLU A 285 3.78 -29.72 39.20
C GLU A 285 2.58 -30.31 38.48
N ALA A 286 2.65 -31.60 38.10
CA ALA A 286 1.52 -32.32 37.51
C ALA A 286 0.37 -32.55 38.50
N ALA A 287 0.66 -32.62 39.81
CA ALA A 287 -0.36 -32.72 40.84
C ALA A 287 -1.09 -31.39 41.09
N GLY A 288 -0.41 -30.25 40.86
CA GLY A 288 -0.95 -28.91 41.09
C GLY A 288 -1.87 -28.36 39.99
N SER A 289 -1.84 -28.93 38.78
CA SER A 289 -2.66 -28.49 37.65
C SER A 289 -3.19 -29.69 36.84
N PRO A 290 -4.52 -29.89 36.73
CA PRO A 290 -5.09 -30.98 35.94
C PRO A 290 -4.61 -30.96 34.49
N PHE A 291 -4.21 -32.13 33.98
CA PHE A 291 -3.78 -32.34 32.59
C PHE A 291 -2.50 -31.62 32.16
N CYS A 292 -1.74 -31.08 33.11
CA CYS A 292 -0.50 -30.34 32.85
C CYS A 292 0.49 -31.12 31.98
N ALA A 293 0.64 -32.45 32.19
CA ALA A 293 1.58 -33.24 31.43
C ALA A 293 1.15 -33.33 29.95
N LEU A 294 -0.13 -33.59 29.69
CA LEU A 294 -0.66 -33.62 28.32
C LEU A 294 -0.61 -32.23 27.66
N GLN A 295 -0.93 -31.15 28.38
CA GLN A 295 -0.82 -29.78 27.86
C GLN A 295 0.63 -29.42 27.51
N LEU A 296 1.60 -29.75 28.37
CA LEU A 296 3.01 -29.51 28.11
C LEU A 296 3.53 -30.33 26.92
N PHE A 297 3.09 -31.59 26.81
CA PHE A 297 3.40 -32.44 25.65
C PHE A 297 2.81 -31.87 24.36
N ASN A 298 1.52 -31.56 24.33
CA ASN A 298 0.81 -30.95 23.20
C ASN A 298 1.42 -29.59 22.80
N GLY A 299 1.86 -28.80 23.79
CA GLY A 299 2.59 -27.55 23.61
C GLY A 299 3.97 -27.70 22.95
N SER A 300 4.47 -28.93 22.79
CA SER A 300 5.75 -29.27 22.15
C SER A 300 5.58 -30.07 20.85
N VAL A 301 4.35 -30.25 20.38
CA VAL A 301 4.02 -30.83 19.07
C VAL A 301 3.35 -29.74 18.24
N TYR A 302 3.92 -29.43 17.08
CA TYR A 302 3.61 -28.18 16.37
C TYR A 302 2.74 -28.46 15.13
N ARG A 303 1.53 -28.95 15.35
CA ARG A 303 0.57 -29.14 14.25
C ARG A 303 0.10 -27.78 13.73
N TRP A 304 0.07 -27.60 12.41
CA TRP A 304 -0.42 -26.37 11.77
C TRP A 304 -1.87 -26.04 12.13
N ASN A 305 -2.71 -27.06 12.26
CA ASN A 305 -4.00 -27.00 12.95
C ASN A 305 -3.91 -27.90 14.19
N ARG A 306 -3.81 -27.29 15.37
CA ARG A 306 -3.59 -27.99 16.64
C ARG A 306 -4.86 -28.09 17.46
N VAL A 307 -5.19 -29.30 17.90
CA VAL A 307 -6.22 -29.51 18.93
C VAL A 307 -5.57 -29.21 20.27
N CYS A 308 -6.08 -28.18 20.95
CA CYS A 308 -5.60 -27.75 22.25
C CYS A 308 -6.59 -28.12 23.34
N LEU A 309 -6.05 -28.50 24.50
CA LEU A 309 -6.80 -28.81 25.71
C LEU A 309 -6.75 -27.64 26.68
N GLY A 310 -7.92 -27.11 27.04
CA GLY A 310 -8.13 -26.20 28.16
C GLY A 310 -8.83 -26.89 29.33
N VAL A 311 -8.86 -26.20 30.46
CA VAL A 311 -9.63 -26.60 31.65
C VAL A 311 -10.43 -25.38 32.07
N GLU A 312 -11.74 -25.57 32.25
CA GLU A 312 -12.63 -24.51 32.73
C GLU A 312 -12.59 -24.39 34.27
N ASP A 313 -13.17 -23.33 34.80
CA ASP A 313 -13.21 -23.07 36.25
C ASP A 313 -13.93 -24.18 37.05
N ASP A 314 -14.86 -24.90 36.43
CA ASP A 314 -15.56 -26.05 37.00
C ASP A 314 -14.77 -27.37 36.92
N GLY A 315 -13.59 -27.36 36.30
CA GLY A 315 -12.71 -28.50 36.11
C GLY A 315 -13.06 -29.39 34.92
N ASP A 316 -14.02 -29.00 34.09
CA ASP A 316 -14.37 -29.68 32.85
C ASP A 316 -13.36 -29.36 31.74
N VAL A 317 -13.19 -30.31 30.81
CA VAL A 317 -12.29 -30.17 29.65
C VAL A 317 -12.86 -29.22 28.61
N SER A 318 -12.01 -28.34 28.09
CA SER A 318 -12.34 -27.42 26.99
C SER A 318 -11.51 -27.76 25.77
N LEU A 319 -12.13 -27.79 24.59
CA LEU A 319 -11.46 -28.12 23.33
C LEU A 319 -11.45 -26.89 22.42
N ARG A 320 -10.32 -26.68 21.73
CA ARG A 320 -10.24 -25.70 20.65
C ARG A 320 -9.34 -26.19 19.53
N VAL A 321 -9.63 -25.74 18.31
CA VAL A 321 -8.65 -25.80 17.22
C VAL A 321 -7.92 -24.45 17.14
N GLU A 322 -6.60 -24.53 17.06
CA GLU A 322 -5.70 -23.40 16.87
C GLU A 322 -5.07 -23.51 15.48
N SER A 323 -5.36 -22.53 14.62
CA SER A 323 -4.75 -22.37 13.31
C SER A 323 -3.48 -21.54 13.44
N ARG A 324 -2.33 -22.16 13.11
CA ARG A 324 -0.98 -21.58 13.27
C ARG A 324 -0.29 -21.26 11.95
N SER A 325 -0.92 -21.59 10.83
CA SER A 325 -0.29 -21.45 9.50
C SER A 325 -0.22 -20.01 9.00
N LEU A 326 -1.07 -19.12 9.51
CA LEU A 326 -1.14 -17.75 9.03
C LEU A 326 0.09 -16.96 9.51
N PRO A 327 0.71 -16.17 8.64
CA PRO A 327 1.81 -15.30 9.04
C PRO A 327 1.30 -14.04 9.72
N SER A 328 2.18 -13.42 10.50
CA SER A 328 2.00 -12.06 10.98
C SER A 328 2.09 -11.05 9.81
N GLY A 329 1.23 -10.04 9.81
CA GLY A 329 1.28 -8.86 8.94
C GLY A 329 0.62 -8.99 7.56
N LEU A 330 0.82 -8.00 6.67
CA LEU A 330 1.63 -6.78 6.86
C LEU A 330 0.89 -5.61 7.48
N THR A 331 -0.44 -5.68 7.55
CA THR A 331 -1.27 -4.72 8.29
C THR A 331 -2.23 -5.46 9.19
N LEU A 332 -2.61 -4.82 10.31
CA LEU A 332 -3.66 -5.33 11.18
C LEU A 332 -4.98 -5.55 10.40
N ARG A 333 -5.25 -4.71 9.40
CA ARG A 333 -6.43 -4.87 8.54
C ARG A 333 -6.37 -6.14 7.69
N ASP A 334 -5.20 -6.50 7.16
CA ASP A 334 -5.01 -7.75 6.42
C ASP A 334 -5.14 -8.98 7.33
N GLU A 335 -4.61 -8.90 8.56
CA GLU A 335 -4.72 -9.96 9.58
C GLU A 335 -6.17 -10.21 9.99
N MET A 336 -6.92 -9.14 10.29
CA MET A 336 -8.33 -9.25 10.62
C MET A 336 -9.17 -9.77 9.44
N ALA A 337 -8.78 -9.48 8.20
CA ALA A 337 -9.42 -10.05 7.02
C ALA A 337 -9.14 -11.56 6.87
N ASN A 338 -7.90 -12.00 7.16
CA ASN A 338 -7.56 -13.43 7.22
C ASN A 338 -8.35 -14.14 8.33
N ALA A 339 -8.50 -13.48 9.49
CA ALA A 339 -9.27 -14.00 10.62
C ALA A 339 -10.77 -14.11 10.30
N ALA A 340 -11.35 -13.08 9.68
CA ALA A 340 -12.74 -13.09 9.21
C ALA A 340 -13.00 -14.22 8.19
N LEU A 341 -12.06 -14.46 7.27
CA LEU A 341 -12.14 -15.57 6.32
C LEU A 341 -12.16 -16.91 7.04
N TRP A 342 -11.19 -17.18 7.91
CA TRP A 342 -11.08 -18.48 8.58
C TRP A 342 -12.22 -18.71 9.57
N TRP A 343 -12.53 -17.76 10.47
CA TRP A 343 -13.63 -17.91 11.41
C TRP A 343 -15.00 -17.97 10.72
N GLY A 344 -15.20 -17.20 9.66
CA GLY A 344 -16.40 -17.29 8.83
C GLY A 344 -16.57 -18.70 8.25
N LEU A 345 -15.49 -19.29 7.73
CA LEU A 345 -15.51 -20.67 7.25
C LEU A 345 -15.73 -21.68 8.38
N MET A 346 -15.14 -21.50 9.55
CA MET A 346 -15.38 -22.36 10.71
C MET A 346 -16.85 -22.33 11.15
N ALA A 347 -17.48 -21.14 11.15
CA ALA A 347 -18.91 -21.01 11.42
C ALA A 347 -19.78 -21.64 10.32
N TYR A 348 -19.27 -21.75 9.10
CA TYR A 348 -19.95 -22.40 7.98
C TYR A 348 -19.85 -23.93 8.00
N ALA A 349 -18.97 -24.52 8.82
CA ALA A 349 -18.61 -25.94 8.77
C ALA A 349 -19.81 -26.90 8.70
N ASP A 350 -20.85 -26.66 9.51
CA ASP A 350 -22.02 -27.56 9.60
C ASP A 350 -22.92 -27.57 8.35
N ASN A 351 -22.68 -26.66 7.39
CA ASN A 351 -23.36 -26.67 6.09
C ASN A 351 -22.74 -27.67 5.10
N VAL A 352 -21.57 -28.24 5.42
CA VAL A 352 -20.90 -29.28 4.63
C VAL A 352 -20.85 -30.54 5.49
N SER A 353 -21.25 -31.69 4.94
CA SER A 353 -21.23 -32.91 5.76
C SER A 353 -19.78 -33.40 5.98
N LYS A 354 -19.49 -34.01 7.14
CA LYS A 354 -18.19 -34.66 7.40
C LYS A 354 -17.80 -35.64 6.27
N GLN A 355 -18.79 -36.35 5.72
CA GLN A 355 -18.57 -37.27 4.60
C GLN A 355 -18.08 -36.52 3.35
N ASP A 356 -18.67 -35.37 3.03
CA ASP A 356 -18.24 -34.53 1.90
C ASP A 356 -16.83 -33.96 2.11
N VAL A 357 -16.52 -33.50 3.32
CA VAL A 357 -15.17 -33.04 3.69
C VAL A 357 -14.14 -34.14 3.44
N CYS A 358 -14.45 -35.38 3.88
CA CYS A 358 -13.51 -36.50 3.81
C CYS A 358 -13.47 -37.19 2.43
N LYS A 359 -14.27 -36.76 1.44
CA LYS A 359 -14.24 -37.33 0.08
C LYS A 359 -12.91 -37.10 -0.63
N LEU A 360 -12.29 -35.94 -0.41
CA LEU A 360 -10.98 -35.65 -0.98
C LEU A 360 -9.92 -36.48 -0.22
N ASN A 361 -9.05 -37.17 -0.96
CA ASN A 361 -7.96 -37.92 -0.35
C ASN A 361 -7.07 -36.97 0.46
N PHE A 362 -6.79 -37.30 1.73
CA PHE A 362 -6.02 -36.42 2.62
C PHE A 362 -4.63 -36.08 2.05
N GLY A 363 -4.01 -37.00 1.32
CA GLY A 363 -2.74 -36.75 0.62
C GLY A 363 -2.82 -35.57 -0.36
N ARG A 364 -3.98 -35.37 -1.03
CA ARG A 364 -4.24 -34.20 -1.87
C ARG A 364 -4.44 -32.92 -1.08
N VAL A 365 -5.08 -32.99 0.08
CA VAL A 365 -5.23 -31.83 0.98
C VAL A 365 -3.87 -31.35 1.46
N ARG A 366 -3.01 -32.29 1.89
CA ARG A 366 -1.62 -31.99 2.24
C ARG A 366 -0.82 -31.44 1.06
N GLU A 367 -1.02 -32.00 -0.14
CA GLU A 367 -0.39 -31.48 -1.36
C GLU A 367 -0.84 -30.04 -1.68
N ASN A 368 -2.14 -29.73 -1.56
CA ASN A 368 -2.66 -28.37 -1.70
C ASN A 368 -2.01 -27.42 -0.68
N PHE A 369 -1.88 -27.85 0.59
CA PHE A 369 -1.25 -27.02 1.63
C PHE A 369 0.20 -26.67 1.28
N GLN A 370 0.99 -27.65 0.83
CA GLN A 370 2.37 -27.41 0.39
C GLN A 370 2.43 -26.53 -0.87
N ARG A 371 1.51 -26.70 -1.82
CA ARG A 371 1.42 -25.84 -3.02
C ARG A 371 1.07 -24.40 -2.67
N SER A 372 0.09 -24.20 -1.77
CA SER A 372 -0.29 -22.86 -1.28
C SER A 372 0.88 -22.15 -0.61
N ALA A 373 1.62 -22.87 0.24
CA ALA A 373 2.81 -22.31 0.87
C ALA A 373 3.90 -21.96 -0.16
N ARG A 374 4.06 -22.76 -1.22
CA ARG A 374 5.09 -22.53 -2.25
C ARG A 374 4.76 -21.39 -3.21
N GLU A 375 3.53 -21.37 -3.72
CA GLU A 375 3.12 -20.59 -4.90
C GLU A 375 2.04 -19.53 -4.58
N GLY A 376 1.47 -19.50 -3.38
CA GLY A 376 0.40 -18.57 -3.03
C GLY A 376 -0.84 -18.70 -3.94
N LEU A 377 -1.38 -17.56 -4.38
CA LEU A 377 -2.57 -17.48 -5.25
C LEU A 377 -2.36 -18.02 -6.67
N GLU A 378 -1.12 -18.23 -7.11
CA GLU A 378 -0.81 -18.72 -8.46
C GLU A 378 -1.05 -20.24 -8.60
N CYS A 379 -1.33 -20.93 -7.48
CA CYS A 379 -1.42 -22.38 -7.45
C CYS A 379 -2.80 -22.93 -7.87
N GLN A 380 -2.82 -24.24 -8.14
CA GLN A 380 -4.05 -25.01 -8.41
C GLN A 380 -4.25 -26.09 -7.36
N HIS A 381 -5.51 -26.25 -6.95
CA HIS A 381 -5.91 -27.20 -5.92
C HIS A 381 -6.83 -28.29 -6.45
N TYR A 382 -6.68 -29.48 -5.90
CA TYR A 382 -7.74 -30.48 -5.91
C TYR A 382 -8.88 -29.99 -5.01
N TRP A 383 -10.09 -29.93 -5.53
CA TRP A 383 -11.26 -29.44 -4.83
C TRP A 383 -12.43 -30.42 -4.91
N PHE A 384 -13.61 -30.06 -4.38
CA PHE A 384 -14.78 -30.93 -4.35
C PHE A 384 -15.04 -31.64 -5.70
N GLY A 385 -15.24 -32.96 -5.61
CA GLY A 385 -15.36 -33.83 -6.79
C GLY A 385 -14.04 -34.17 -7.48
N ASP A 386 -12.90 -34.00 -6.78
CA ASP A 386 -11.52 -34.24 -7.25
C ASP A 386 -11.17 -33.45 -8.52
N ARG A 387 -11.74 -32.24 -8.63
CA ARG A 387 -11.48 -31.33 -9.76
C ARG A 387 -10.30 -30.44 -9.42
N VAL A 388 -9.37 -30.30 -10.36
CA VAL A 388 -8.30 -29.30 -10.25
C VAL A 388 -8.86 -27.94 -10.67
N ARG A 389 -8.76 -26.94 -9.79
CA ARG A 389 -9.18 -25.54 -10.06
C ARG A 389 -8.10 -24.56 -9.58
N PRO A 390 -7.98 -23.38 -10.22
CA PRO A 390 -7.23 -22.26 -9.65
C PRO A 390 -7.71 -21.94 -8.24
N VAL A 391 -6.78 -21.69 -7.31
CA VAL A 391 -7.15 -21.39 -5.93
C VAL A 391 -7.88 -20.05 -5.80
N ALA A 392 -7.54 -19.08 -6.65
CA ALA A 392 -8.24 -17.80 -6.73
C ALA A 392 -9.74 -17.98 -7.03
N ASP A 393 -10.10 -18.88 -7.95
CA ASP A 393 -11.49 -19.18 -8.29
C ASP A 393 -12.21 -19.88 -7.12
N ILE A 394 -11.54 -20.83 -6.45
CA ILE A 394 -12.09 -21.48 -5.25
C ILE A 394 -12.37 -20.44 -4.15
N LEU A 395 -11.45 -19.49 -3.95
CA LEU A 395 -11.63 -18.41 -2.97
C LEU A 395 -12.79 -17.48 -3.37
N ALA A 396 -12.83 -17.00 -4.60
CA ALA A 396 -13.81 -16.05 -5.08
C ALA A 396 -15.24 -16.63 -5.17
N GLU A 397 -15.36 -17.85 -5.67
CA GLU A 397 -16.66 -18.47 -6.00
C GLU A 397 -17.23 -19.30 -4.85
N ASP A 398 -16.38 -19.93 -4.04
CA ASP A 398 -16.82 -20.84 -2.97
C ASP A 398 -16.55 -20.24 -1.58
N LEU A 399 -15.27 -20.03 -1.21
CA LEU A 399 -14.89 -19.82 0.19
C LEU A 399 -15.22 -18.43 0.73
N ILE A 400 -15.01 -17.34 -0.03
CA ILE A 400 -15.38 -16.00 0.41
C ILE A 400 -16.91 -15.89 0.61
N PRO A 401 -17.75 -16.38 -0.33
CA PRO A 401 -19.19 -16.47 -0.10
C PRO A 401 -19.59 -17.31 1.12
N TRP A 402 -18.96 -18.48 1.33
CA TRP A 402 -19.23 -19.32 2.50
C TRP A 402 -18.82 -18.67 3.81
N ALA A 403 -17.66 -17.99 3.83
CA ALA A 403 -17.20 -17.23 4.98
C ALA A 403 -18.16 -16.11 5.33
N ALA A 404 -18.64 -15.36 4.32
CA ALA A 404 -19.63 -14.32 4.50
C ALA A 404 -20.93 -14.88 5.10
N ALA A 405 -21.43 -16.02 4.59
CA ALA A 405 -22.60 -16.68 5.12
C ALA A 405 -22.40 -17.17 6.58
N GLY A 406 -21.22 -17.71 6.90
CA GLY A 406 -20.87 -18.12 8.25
C GLY A 406 -20.80 -16.94 9.24
N LEU A 407 -20.19 -15.81 8.84
CA LEU A 407 -20.20 -14.57 9.62
C LEU A 407 -21.64 -14.05 9.85
N GLN A 408 -22.45 -14.02 8.80
CA GLN A 408 -23.85 -13.57 8.88
C GLN A 408 -24.69 -14.47 9.78
N SER A 409 -24.46 -15.79 9.77
CA SER A 409 -25.15 -16.73 10.67
C SER A 409 -24.93 -16.43 12.16
N ARG A 410 -23.89 -15.68 12.47
CA ARG A 410 -23.52 -15.24 13.83
C ARG A 410 -23.90 -13.79 14.12
N GLY A 411 -24.67 -13.15 13.23
CA GLY A 411 -25.12 -11.77 13.39
C GLY A 411 -24.06 -10.71 13.10
N ILE A 412 -22.96 -11.07 12.44
CA ILE A 412 -21.90 -10.14 12.01
C ILE A 412 -22.33 -9.54 10.66
N THR A 413 -22.84 -8.31 10.69
CA THR A 413 -23.54 -7.68 9.54
C THR A 413 -22.60 -7.03 8.52
N ASP A 414 -21.37 -6.72 8.91
CA ASP A 414 -20.33 -6.05 8.13
C ASP A 414 -19.34 -7.05 7.47
N ALA A 415 -19.75 -8.31 7.32
CA ALA A 415 -18.92 -9.38 6.76
C ALA A 415 -18.25 -9.02 5.42
N ALA A 416 -18.96 -8.30 4.54
CA ALA A 416 -18.44 -7.91 3.22
C ALA A 416 -17.28 -6.90 3.30
N GLU A 417 -17.24 -6.08 4.36
CA GLU A 417 -16.18 -5.11 4.61
C GLU A 417 -14.93 -5.81 5.17
N TRP A 418 -15.10 -6.71 6.15
CA TRP A 418 -13.99 -7.49 6.71
C TRP A 418 -13.35 -8.43 5.68
N LEU A 419 -14.13 -8.99 4.76
CA LEU A 419 -13.62 -9.84 3.67
C LEU A 419 -13.08 -9.05 2.47
N ALA A 420 -13.25 -7.73 2.43
CA ALA A 420 -12.83 -6.91 1.29
C ALA A 420 -11.33 -7.01 1.00
N PRO A 421 -10.40 -6.96 1.97
CA PRO A 421 -8.97 -7.12 1.70
C PRO A 421 -8.61 -8.45 1.04
N VAL A 422 -9.18 -9.57 1.51
CA VAL A 422 -8.98 -10.90 0.90
C VAL A 422 -9.50 -10.88 -0.55
N ARG A 423 -10.69 -10.35 -0.78
CA ARG A 423 -11.27 -10.23 -2.12
C ARG A 423 -10.40 -9.38 -3.05
N ASP A 424 -9.88 -8.26 -2.57
CA ASP A 424 -8.98 -7.37 -3.33
C ASP A 424 -7.67 -8.11 -3.67
N ARG A 425 -7.09 -8.88 -2.74
CA ARG A 425 -5.90 -9.72 -3.00
C ARG A 425 -6.18 -10.77 -4.08
N VAL A 426 -7.30 -11.46 -3.98
CA VAL A 426 -7.72 -12.50 -4.96
C VAL A 426 -7.96 -11.89 -6.34
N ALA A 427 -8.61 -10.73 -6.42
CA ALA A 427 -8.91 -10.06 -7.67
C ALA A 427 -7.65 -9.49 -8.36
N ASN A 428 -6.73 -8.92 -7.58
CA ASN A 428 -5.55 -8.24 -8.12
C ASN A 428 -4.33 -9.18 -8.25
N GLY A 429 -4.34 -10.35 -7.62
CA GLY A 429 -3.19 -11.25 -7.54
C GLY A 429 -2.06 -10.75 -6.63
N GLN A 430 -2.30 -9.71 -5.82
CA GLN A 430 -1.28 -9.06 -4.99
C GLN A 430 -1.38 -9.52 -3.54
N THR A 431 -0.68 -10.60 -3.18
CA THR A 431 -0.43 -10.99 -1.78
C THR A 431 0.78 -10.26 -1.21
N GLY A 432 1.01 -10.36 0.11
CA GLY A 432 2.23 -9.84 0.74
C GLY A 432 3.49 -10.41 0.10
N SER A 433 3.50 -11.72 -0.18
CA SER A 433 4.65 -12.35 -0.83
C SER A 433 4.88 -11.87 -2.26
N ARG A 434 3.82 -11.72 -3.05
CA ARG A 434 3.93 -11.21 -4.43
C ARG A 434 4.49 -9.79 -4.42
N TRP A 435 3.94 -8.93 -3.57
CA TRP A 435 4.39 -7.55 -3.43
C TRP A 435 5.87 -7.48 -3.02
N MET A 436 6.32 -8.27 -2.04
CA MET A 436 7.74 -8.30 -1.65
C MET A 436 8.66 -8.80 -2.77
N LEU A 437 8.26 -9.86 -3.49
CA LEU A 437 9.05 -10.44 -4.59
C LEU A 437 9.21 -9.47 -5.76
N ASP A 438 8.14 -8.78 -6.16
CA ASP A 438 8.17 -7.79 -7.23
C ASP A 438 9.09 -6.60 -6.87
N ASN A 439 8.99 -6.14 -5.63
CA ASN A 439 9.77 -4.99 -5.19
C ASN A 439 11.23 -5.33 -4.92
N ILE A 440 11.54 -6.49 -4.36
CA ILE A 440 12.93 -6.88 -4.11
C ILE A 440 13.70 -7.10 -5.42
N GLU A 441 13.04 -7.65 -6.45
CA GLU A 441 13.63 -7.79 -7.77
C GLU A 441 13.95 -6.42 -8.40
N ALA A 442 13.03 -5.46 -8.29
CA ALA A 442 13.26 -4.10 -8.74
C ALA A 442 14.40 -3.41 -7.97
N LEU A 443 14.44 -3.52 -6.65
CA LEU A 443 15.47 -2.91 -5.79
C LEU A 443 16.86 -3.52 -6.04
N ARG A 444 16.96 -4.83 -6.32
CA ARG A 444 18.23 -5.51 -6.63
C ARG A 444 18.80 -5.15 -8.00
N SER A 445 18.05 -4.43 -8.85
CA SER A 445 18.53 -4.03 -10.17
C SER A 445 19.63 -2.94 -10.10
N ASP A 446 19.65 -2.13 -9.04
CA ASP A 446 20.59 -1.03 -8.86
C ASP A 446 21.23 -0.94 -7.44
N ARG A 447 20.99 -1.94 -6.58
CA ARG A 447 21.49 -2.01 -5.19
C ARG A 447 22.12 -3.37 -4.85
N THR A 448 22.89 -3.40 -3.76
CA THR A 448 23.32 -4.68 -3.16
C THR A 448 22.15 -5.43 -2.51
N GLU A 449 22.29 -6.74 -2.26
CA GLU A 449 21.25 -7.55 -1.59
C GLU A 449 20.89 -6.96 -0.22
N ALA A 450 21.89 -6.64 0.61
CA ALA A 450 21.67 -6.10 1.95
C ALA A 450 20.97 -4.72 1.93
N GLU A 451 21.31 -3.85 0.98
CA GLU A 451 20.61 -2.58 0.79
C GLU A 451 19.17 -2.82 0.32
N ALA A 452 18.95 -3.70 -0.64
CA ALA A 452 17.60 -4.01 -1.12
C ALA A 452 16.70 -4.58 -0.01
N ASP A 453 17.23 -5.51 0.80
CA ASP A 453 16.50 -6.12 1.91
C ASP A 453 16.19 -5.09 3.02
N LYS A 454 17.14 -4.20 3.36
CA LYS A 454 16.91 -3.07 4.28
C LYS A 454 15.83 -2.13 3.77
N PHE A 455 15.88 -1.75 2.49
CA PHE A 455 14.90 -0.85 1.87
C PHE A 455 13.51 -1.50 1.86
N LEU A 456 13.42 -2.79 1.54
CA LEU A 456 12.15 -3.52 1.57
C LEU A 456 11.56 -3.54 2.99
N THR A 457 12.36 -3.85 4.00
CA THR A 457 11.90 -3.85 5.40
C THR A 457 11.41 -2.47 5.83
N ASP A 458 12.13 -1.40 5.49
CA ASP A 458 11.71 -0.02 5.79
C ASP A 458 10.35 0.31 5.17
N ALA A 459 10.16 -0.04 3.89
CA ALA A 459 8.87 0.13 3.20
C ALA A 459 7.73 -0.64 3.88
N MET A 460 8.02 -1.86 4.36
CA MET A 460 7.04 -2.68 5.06
C MET A 460 6.61 -2.04 6.38
N VAL A 461 7.53 -1.44 7.13
CA VAL A 461 7.19 -0.68 8.34
C VAL A 461 6.29 0.51 8.00
N ASP A 462 6.69 1.30 7.00
CA ASP A 462 5.98 2.53 6.62
C ASP A 462 4.58 2.24 6.07
N PHE A 463 4.44 1.31 5.12
CA PHE A 463 3.14 0.93 4.59
C PHE A 463 2.30 0.17 5.62
N GLY A 464 2.94 -0.60 6.51
CA GLY A 464 2.30 -1.25 7.64
C GLY A 464 1.54 -0.25 8.52
N GLN A 465 2.19 0.88 8.84
CA GLN A 465 1.61 1.96 9.63
C GLN A 465 0.49 2.74 8.93
N SER A 466 0.41 2.68 7.60
CA SER A 466 -0.67 3.35 6.86
C SER A 466 -2.05 2.73 7.08
N GLY A 467 -2.11 1.48 7.54
CA GLY A 467 -3.35 0.71 7.71
C GLY A 467 -4.02 0.28 6.39
N LEU A 468 -3.49 0.68 5.23
CA LEU A 468 -4.01 0.26 3.93
C LEU A 468 -3.71 -1.23 3.70
N PRO A 469 -4.68 -2.04 3.21
CA PRO A 469 -4.41 -3.42 2.86
C PRO A 469 -3.31 -3.57 1.80
N VAL A 470 -2.52 -4.64 1.89
CA VAL A 470 -1.40 -4.90 0.98
C VAL A 470 -1.81 -4.97 -0.50
N ALA A 471 -3.06 -5.35 -0.80
CA ALA A 471 -3.61 -5.34 -2.16
C ALA A 471 -3.66 -3.95 -2.82
N ARG A 472 -3.48 -2.89 -2.03
CA ARG A 472 -3.51 -1.47 -2.45
C ARG A 472 -2.16 -0.79 -2.30
N TRP A 473 -1.13 -1.49 -1.81
CA TRP A 473 0.20 -0.92 -1.67
C TRP A 473 0.81 -0.64 -3.05
N PRO A 474 1.44 0.53 -3.24
CA PRO A 474 2.13 0.85 -4.48
C PRO A 474 3.44 0.07 -4.59
N ALA A 475 4.05 0.07 -5.78
CA ALA A 475 5.42 -0.38 -5.94
C ALA A 475 6.40 0.61 -5.26
N ILE A 476 7.48 0.07 -4.71
CA ILE A 476 8.60 0.83 -4.16
C ILE A 476 9.34 1.50 -5.32
N HIS A 477 9.44 2.83 -5.26
CA HIS A 477 10.18 3.57 -6.27
C HIS A 477 11.70 3.46 -5.97
N PRO A 478 12.56 3.05 -6.93
CA PRO A 478 14.00 2.74 -6.69
C PRO A 478 14.85 3.88 -6.10
N ARG A 479 14.33 5.12 -6.09
CA ARG A 479 15.02 6.32 -5.60
C ARG A 479 14.67 6.70 -4.17
N THR A 480 13.88 5.90 -3.47
CA THR A 480 13.39 6.24 -2.14
C THR A 480 13.35 4.98 -1.29
N LEU A 481 14.21 4.97 -0.27
CA LEU A 481 13.94 4.60 1.13
C LEU A 481 15.26 4.70 1.91
N SER A 482 15.56 5.88 2.43
CA SER A 482 16.52 5.97 3.52
C SER A 482 15.67 5.89 4.79
N ALA A 483 15.86 4.83 5.60
CA ALA A 483 15.30 4.66 6.95
C ALA A 483 15.18 6.03 7.60
N ALA A 484 13.97 6.54 7.85
CA ALA A 484 13.77 7.98 7.99
C ALA A 484 14.82 8.61 8.90
N PRO A 485 15.88 9.24 8.36
CA PRO A 485 16.79 10.00 9.18
C PRO A 485 16.05 11.32 9.39
N LYS A 486 15.99 11.81 10.63
CA LYS A 486 15.88 13.26 10.79
C LYS A 486 17.01 13.84 9.93
N PRO A 487 16.72 14.62 8.88
CA PRO A 487 17.75 14.96 7.94
C PRO A 487 18.81 15.80 8.66
N ALA A 488 20.09 15.62 8.32
CA ALA A 488 21.08 16.63 8.64
C ALA A 488 20.53 18.00 8.19
N HIS A 489 20.81 19.06 8.94
CA HIS A 489 20.27 20.42 8.70
C HIS A 489 20.51 20.97 7.28
N ASP A 490 21.33 20.27 6.50
CA ASP A 490 21.68 20.54 5.10
C ASP A 490 20.71 19.92 4.07
N VAL A 491 19.75 19.07 4.48
CA VAL A 491 18.77 18.49 3.54
C VAL A 491 17.54 19.40 3.43
N PRO A 492 17.27 19.95 2.24
CA PRO A 492 16.18 20.88 2.05
C PRO A 492 14.78 20.24 2.14
N LEU A 493 13.83 20.99 2.69
CA LEU A 493 12.39 20.74 2.61
C LEU A 493 11.92 20.70 1.15
N ARG A 494 10.97 19.84 0.79
CA ARG A 494 10.38 19.83 -0.56
C ARG A 494 9.05 20.56 -0.52
N ALA A 495 8.72 21.25 -1.61
CA ALA A 495 7.48 22.02 -1.70
C ALA A 495 6.21 21.16 -1.49
N ASN A 496 6.27 19.86 -1.81
CA ASN A 496 5.13 18.94 -1.64
C ASN A 496 5.15 18.18 -0.30
N ASP A 497 6.15 18.40 0.55
CA ASP A 497 6.12 17.83 1.90
C ASP A 497 4.91 18.40 2.64
N THR A 498 4.15 17.59 3.38
CA THR A 498 3.03 18.12 4.15
C THR A 498 3.54 18.95 5.32
N LEU A 499 2.76 19.90 5.82
CA LEU A 499 3.16 20.67 7.01
C LEU A 499 3.31 19.81 8.24
N ALA A 500 2.40 18.85 8.41
CA ALA A 500 2.51 17.83 9.44
C ALA A 500 3.80 17.01 9.28
N LEU A 501 4.15 16.64 8.03
CA LEU A 501 5.40 15.96 7.74
C LEU A 501 6.61 16.85 8.05
N ALA A 502 6.63 18.13 7.69
CA ALA A 502 7.74 19.03 7.98
C ALA A 502 7.91 19.37 9.47
N ALA A 503 6.80 19.46 10.21
CA ALA A 503 6.82 19.61 11.66
C ALA A 503 7.38 18.36 12.36
N ALA A 504 7.06 17.18 11.83
CA ALA A 504 7.50 15.90 12.38
C ALA A 504 8.89 15.44 11.89
N ARG A 505 9.31 15.87 10.69
CA ARG A 505 10.51 15.39 9.98
C ARG A 505 11.82 16.04 10.46
N PHE A 506 11.78 17.19 11.11
CA PHE A 506 12.98 17.95 11.51
C PHE A 506 13.00 18.30 13.00
N ASP A 507 14.19 18.38 13.59
CA ASP A 507 14.38 18.82 14.97
C ASP A 507 14.49 20.34 15.07
N TRP A 508 13.35 21.00 15.26
CA TRP A 508 13.25 22.46 15.26
C TRP A 508 13.78 23.13 16.54
N ASP A 509 14.26 22.36 17.51
CA ASP A 509 14.99 22.88 18.68
C ASP A 509 16.48 23.09 18.36
N GLU A 510 17.00 22.52 17.27
CA GLU A 510 18.38 22.64 16.80
C GLU A 510 18.55 23.51 15.52
N VAL A 511 17.46 23.82 14.80
CA VAL A 511 17.47 24.63 13.55
C VAL A 511 16.31 25.62 13.50
N ASP A 512 16.62 26.89 13.25
CA ASP A 512 15.59 27.94 13.10
C ASP A 512 14.97 27.98 11.69
N THR A 513 15.76 27.67 10.65
CA THR A 513 15.35 27.72 9.23
C THR A 513 15.98 26.62 8.39
N LEU A 514 15.20 25.99 7.50
CA LEU A 514 15.66 24.93 6.60
C LEU A 514 15.51 25.32 5.12
N PRO A 515 16.50 25.07 4.26
CA PRO A 515 16.40 25.36 2.82
C PRO A 515 15.31 24.53 2.14
N MET A 516 14.83 24.95 0.97
CA MET A 516 13.77 24.27 0.19
C MET A 516 14.28 23.81 -1.18
N GLN A 517 13.81 22.67 -1.70
CA GLN A 517 14.21 22.09 -2.98
C GLN A 517 13.05 22.00 -3.98
N SER A 518 13.30 22.43 -5.21
CA SER A 518 12.38 22.30 -6.35
C SER A 518 12.65 21.01 -7.15
N ILE A 519 11.70 20.59 -8.00
CA ILE A 519 11.82 19.41 -8.88
C ILE A 519 12.94 19.59 -9.93
N ALA A 520 13.33 20.84 -10.24
CA ALA A 520 14.46 21.17 -11.12
C ALA A 520 15.83 21.10 -10.42
N GLY A 521 15.87 20.86 -9.10
CA GLY A 521 17.09 20.54 -8.36
C GLY A 521 17.75 21.70 -7.58
N ARG A 522 17.25 22.95 -7.64
CA ARG A 522 17.70 24.07 -6.80
C ARG A 522 16.58 25.06 -6.47
N SER A 523 16.53 25.53 -5.22
CA SER A 523 15.75 26.69 -4.74
C SER A 523 16.56 27.40 -3.64
N ASP A 524 16.62 28.73 -3.67
CA ASP A 524 17.33 29.56 -2.66
C ASP A 524 16.45 29.91 -1.45
N ARG A 525 15.26 29.32 -1.34
CA ARG A 525 14.26 29.64 -0.31
C ARG A 525 14.44 28.78 0.93
N SER A 526 14.09 29.29 2.12
CA SER A 526 14.08 28.55 3.37
C SER A 526 12.78 28.77 4.16
N VAL A 527 12.47 27.85 5.06
CA VAL A 527 11.25 27.83 5.87
C VAL A 527 11.63 27.73 7.34
N SER A 528 11.03 28.57 8.18
CA SER A 528 11.27 28.58 9.63
C SER A 528 10.28 27.72 10.42
N ARG A 529 10.67 27.37 11.66
CA ARG A 529 9.80 26.64 12.61
C ARG A 529 8.46 27.34 12.83
N ALA A 530 8.50 28.66 12.99
CA ALA A 530 7.32 29.47 13.23
C ALA A 530 6.36 29.41 12.04
N GLN A 531 6.89 29.49 10.81
CA GLN A 531 6.08 29.38 9.59
C GLN A 531 5.41 28.00 9.49
N VAL A 532 6.11 26.91 9.80
CA VAL A 532 5.52 25.56 9.80
C VAL A 532 4.38 25.45 10.81
N LYS A 533 4.58 25.95 12.03
CA LYS A 533 3.56 25.90 13.07
C LYS A 533 2.35 26.78 12.75
N ASP A 534 2.59 28.02 12.34
CA ASP A 534 1.55 29.00 12.00
C ASP A 534 0.74 28.53 10.77
N GLY A 535 1.40 27.87 9.80
CA GLY A 535 0.72 27.27 8.64
C GLY A 535 -0.20 26.11 9.01
N ILE A 536 0.19 25.27 9.98
CA ILE A 536 -0.67 24.19 10.49
C ILE A 536 -1.90 24.77 11.20
N GLU A 537 -1.70 25.80 12.03
CA GLU A 537 -2.79 26.50 12.73
C GLU A 537 -3.72 27.24 11.74
N ALA A 538 -3.19 27.66 10.59
CA ALA A 538 -3.94 28.29 9.49
C ALA A 538 -4.61 27.30 8.51
N GLY A 539 -4.49 25.97 8.72
CA GLY A 539 -5.13 24.95 7.88
C GLY A 539 -4.42 24.68 6.54
N LEU A 540 -3.18 25.11 6.39
CA LEU A 540 -2.33 24.77 5.25
C LEU A 540 -1.88 23.30 5.35
N THR A 541 -1.70 22.67 4.20
CA THR A 541 -1.41 21.24 4.09
C THR A 541 0.02 20.94 3.66
N THR A 542 0.72 21.85 2.96
CA THR A 542 2.07 21.58 2.44
C THR A 542 3.09 22.69 2.70
N VAL A 543 4.38 22.34 2.75
CA VAL A 543 5.50 23.27 2.99
C VAL A 543 5.64 24.30 1.89
N GLY A 544 5.32 23.92 0.66
CA GLY A 544 5.25 24.82 -0.48
C GLY A 544 4.29 25.98 -0.22
N GLU A 545 3.23 25.77 0.57
CA GLU A 545 2.26 26.79 0.94
C GLU A 545 2.81 27.80 1.97
N LEU A 546 3.88 27.48 2.70
CA LEU A 546 4.55 28.41 3.63
C LEU A 546 5.50 29.39 2.96
N THR A 547 6.01 29.00 1.78
CA THR A 547 6.87 29.85 0.95
C THR A 547 6.09 30.57 -0.13
N LEU A 548 4.77 30.36 -0.18
CA LEU A 548 3.90 31.36 -0.75
C LEU A 548 4.03 32.59 0.14
N PRO A 549 4.36 33.78 -0.40
CA PRO A 549 4.08 34.99 0.34
C PRO A 549 2.60 34.95 0.75
N PRO A 550 2.24 35.41 1.95
CA PRO A 550 0.87 35.36 2.43
C PRO A 550 -0.04 35.85 1.32
N SER A 551 -0.96 34.99 0.87
CA SER A 551 -1.85 35.26 -0.26
C SER A 551 -2.93 36.32 0.04
N ASP A 552 -2.75 37.06 1.14
CA ASP A 552 -3.55 38.22 1.52
C ASP A 552 -2.78 39.54 1.44
N GLN A 553 -1.64 39.61 0.74
CA GLN A 553 -1.09 40.90 0.32
C GLN A 553 -1.04 41.02 -1.21
N PRO A 554 -1.53 42.13 -1.78
CA PRO A 554 -1.31 42.40 -3.20
C PRO A 554 0.19 42.51 -3.40
N ALA A 555 0.79 41.56 -4.13
CA ALA A 555 2.18 41.69 -4.54
C ALA A 555 2.26 42.89 -5.48
N ASP A 556 2.94 43.94 -5.03
CA ASP A 556 3.15 45.16 -5.78
C ASP A 556 3.85 44.85 -7.10
N ASN A 557 3.34 45.41 -8.20
CA ASN A 557 4.15 45.62 -9.41
C ASN A 557 5.47 46.26 -8.97
N THR A 558 6.58 45.59 -9.21
CA THR A 558 7.89 46.22 -9.02
C THR A 558 7.99 47.40 -9.98
N ALA A 559 8.64 48.50 -9.54
CA ALA A 559 8.74 49.74 -10.30
C ALA A 559 9.42 49.59 -11.70
N ASP A 560 9.87 48.39 -12.05
CA ASP A 560 10.52 48.01 -13.31
C ASP A 560 9.60 47.35 -14.35
N GLY A 561 8.31 47.11 -14.04
CA GLY A 561 7.33 46.56 -15.00
C GLY A 561 7.42 45.04 -15.21
N SER A 562 7.84 44.28 -14.20
CA SER A 562 7.89 42.81 -14.21
C SER A 562 6.86 42.17 -13.27
N ILE A 563 6.56 40.89 -13.50
CA ILE A 563 5.68 40.05 -12.67
C ILE A 563 6.49 38.97 -11.96
N ASP A 564 6.23 38.75 -10.68
CA ASP A 564 6.71 37.56 -9.98
C ASP A 564 5.85 36.35 -10.36
N ALA A 565 6.45 35.42 -11.10
CA ALA A 565 5.91 34.12 -11.44
C ALA A 565 6.73 33.03 -10.75
N PHE A 566 6.24 32.51 -9.61
CA PHE A 566 6.91 31.45 -8.84
C PHE A 566 8.36 31.77 -8.42
N GLY A 567 8.65 33.04 -8.11
CA GLY A 567 9.99 33.51 -7.72
C GLY A 567 10.84 34.01 -8.86
N ARG A 568 10.31 34.03 -10.08
CA ARG A 568 10.98 34.53 -11.28
C ARG A 568 10.38 35.88 -11.64
N GLN A 569 11.23 36.90 -11.69
CA GLN A 569 10.83 38.21 -12.22
C GLN A 569 10.80 38.14 -13.73
N VAL A 570 9.60 38.16 -14.30
CA VAL A 570 9.36 38.08 -15.74
C VAL A 570 8.91 39.45 -16.24
N PRO A 571 9.62 40.09 -17.18
CA PRO A 571 9.17 41.37 -17.72
C PRO A 571 7.80 41.20 -18.39
N LEU A 572 6.86 42.09 -18.08
CA LEU A 572 5.52 42.09 -18.68
C LEU A 572 5.57 42.69 -20.09
N GLN A 573 6.20 41.95 -21.00
CA GLN A 573 6.31 42.27 -22.41
C GLN A 573 5.65 41.18 -23.23
N ARG A 574 4.84 41.60 -24.22
CA ARG A 574 4.07 40.70 -25.08
C ARG A 574 4.96 39.62 -25.69
N GLN A 575 6.07 40.04 -26.30
CA GLN A 575 7.14 39.15 -26.73
C GLN A 575 8.07 38.90 -25.54
N TYR A 576 8.01 37.71 -24.98
CA TYR A 576 8.91 37.34 -23.90
C TYR A 576 10.31 37.04 -24.44
N LYS A 577 10.42 36.08 -25.37
CA LYS A 577 11.69 35.72 -26.01
C LYS A 577 11.44 34.95 -27.31
N ILE A 578 12.36 35.06 -28.27
CA ILE A 578 12.39 34.26 -29.49
C ILE A 578 13.76 33.61 -29.61
N VAL A 579 13.80 32.32 -29.92
CA VAL A 579 15.02 31.56 -30.15
C VAL A 579 14.91 30.84 -31.50
N GLU A 580 15.90 31.04 -32.36
CA GLU A 580 15.97 30.46 -33.70
C GLU A 580 17.04 29.37 -33.77
N GLY A 581 16.65 28.21 -34.30
CA GLY A 581 17.57 27.11 -34.58
C GLY A 581 18.28 27.25 -35.91
N ARG A 582 19.32 26.43 -36.10
CA ARG A 582 20.11 26.43 -37.35
C ARG A 582 19.48 25.59 -38.46
N GLY A 583 18.66 24.60 -38.10
CA GLY A 583 17.95 23.73 -39.03
C GLY A 583 16.59 24.29 -39.48
N ASP A 584 16.09 23.80 -40.62
CA ASP A 584 14.71 24.04 -41.05
C ASP A 584 13.71 23.29 -40.14
N GLY A 585 12.56 23.88 -39.87
CA GLY A 585 11.62 23.39 -38.85
C GLY A 585 10.43 24.33 -38.59
N PRO A 586 9.51 23.94 -37.69
CA PRO A 586 8.28 24.69 -37.43
C PRO A 586 8.53 26.01 -36.67
N LEU A 587 7.54 26.90 -36.72
CA LEU A 587 7.36 28.00 -35.77
C LEU A 587 6.48 27.49 -34.62
N VAL A 588 7.04 27.44 -33.40
CA VAL A 588 6.33 27.04 -32.18
C VAL A 588 6.15 28.24 -31.27
N VAL A 589 4.91 28.64 -31.06
CA VAL A 589 4.53 29.71 -30.13
C VAL A 589 4.03 29.10 -28.83
N LEU A 590 4.66 29.49 -27.73
CA LEU A 590 4.27 29.13 -26.37
C LEU A 590 3.60 30.34 -25.73
N LEU A 591 2.29 30.26 -25.51
CA LEU A 591 1.50 31.33 -24.94
C LEU A 591 1.24 31.05 -23.46
N ALA A 592 1.37 32.08 -22.62
CA ALA A 592 1.06 31.98 -21.19
C ALA A 592 0.31 33.21 -20.66
N GLY A 593 -0.48 33.02 -19.59
CA GLY A 593 -1.14 34.12 -18.90
C GLY A 593 -2.35 34.68 -19.66
N LEU A 594 -3.06 33.85 -20.43
CA LEU A 594 -4.23 34.27 -21.19
C LEU A 594 -5.37 34.72 -20.26
N HIS A 595 -5.59 34.01 -19.15
CA HIS A 595 -6.50 34.46 -18.10
C HIS A 595 -5.83 35.37 -17.06
N GLY A 596 -4.64 35.96 -17.28
CA GLY A 596 -4.05 36.93 -16.35
C GLY A 596 -3.52 36.39 -15.01
N ASN A 597 -4.27 35.58 -14.27
CA ASN A 597 -3.87 35.04 -12.96
C ASN A 597 -3.09 33.72 -13.06
N GLU A 598 -2.76 33.27 -14.27
CA GLU A 598 -2.08 32.01 -14.58
C GLU A 598 -0.56 32.18 -14.58
N LYS A 599 -0.02 32.48 -13.40
CA LYS A 599 1.43 32.72 -13.20
C LYS A 599 2.27 31.48 -13.47
N ASN A 600 1.69 30.29 -13.38
CA ASN A 600 2.34 29.01 -13.66
C ASN A 600 2.82 28.93 -15.11
N GLY A 601 1.98 29.26 -16.10
CA GLY A 601 2.40 29.29 -17.51
C GLY A 601 3.53 30.30 -17.75
N VAL A 602 3.49 31.45 -17.08
CA VAL A 602 4.52 32.50 -17.18
C VAL A 602 5.87 31.99 -16.63
N ALA A 603 5.82 31.27 -15.51
CA ALA A 603 7.00 30.60 -14.94
C ALA A 603 7.52 29.48 -15.86
N VAL A 604 6.64 28.73 -16.53
CA VAL A 604 7.05 27.70 -17.51
C VAL A 604 7.85 28.32 -18.65
N LEU A 605 7.39 29.47 -19.19
CA LEU A 605 8.16 30.18 -20.21
C LEU A 605 9.53 30.60 -19.66
N ALA A 606 9.57 31.19 -18.47
CA ALA A 606 10.82 31.64 -17.87
C ALA A 606 11.82 30.49 -17.66
N ASP A 607 11.38 29.37 -17.10
CA ASP A 607 12.22 28.20 -16.84
C ASP A 607 12.65 27.50 -18.12
N LEU A 608 11.78 27.43 -19.13
CA LEU A 608 12.12 26.81 -20.40
C LEU A 608 13.20 27.61 -21.13
N PHE A 609 13.02 28.93 -21.25
CA PHE A 609 13.87 29.79 -22.07
C PHE A 609 15.23 30.13 -21.45
N ASP A 610 15.49 29.72 -20.21
CA ASP A 610 16.79 29.85 -19.55
C ASP A 610 17.85 28.96 -20.21
N ASP A 611 17.47 27.74 -20.60
CA ASP A 611 18.38 26.72 -21.15
C ASP A 611 17.83 26.00 -22.40
N LEU A 612 16.80 26.55 -23.05
CA LEU A 612 16.26 26.01 -24.29
C LEU A 612 17.29 26.07 -25.42
N ASP A 613 17.74 24.89 -25.85
CA ASP A 613 18.56 24.72 -27.05
C ASP A 613 17.66 24.33 -28.24
N VAL A 614 17.55 25.24 -29.21
CA VAL A 614 16.74 25.05 -30.42
C VAL A 614 17.66 24.59 -31.55
N GLU A 615 17.54 23.32 -31.95
CA GLU A 615 18.33 22.76 -33.05
C GLU A 615 17.77 23.18 -34.41
N ALA A 616 16.45 23.23 -34.55
CA ALA A 616 15.75 23.50 -35.80
C ALA A 616 14.42 24.24 -35.58
N GLY A 617 14.04 25.12 -36.51
CA GLY A 617 12.81 25.91 -36.41
C GLY A 617 12.95 27.14 -35.52
N VAL A 618 11.82 27.66 -35.01
CA VAL A 618 11.75 28.88 -34.20
C VAL A 618 10.83 28.63 -33.02
N VAL A 619 11.25 29.01 -31.81
CA VAL A 619 10.42 28.96 -30.60
C VAL A 619 10.22 30.38 -30.05
N ALA A 620 8.97 30.81 -29.94
CA ALA A 620 8.59 32.13 -29.44
C ALA A 620 7.74 32.01 -28.17
N GLY A 621 8.18 32.64 -27.08
CA GLY A 621 7.41 32.81 -25.86
C GLY A 621 6.60 34.11 -25.92
N VAL A 622 5.29 34.01 -25.68
CA VAL A 622 4.36 35.13 -25.78
C VAL A 622 3.52 35.21 -24.50
N LEU A 623 3.32 36.42 -23.99
CA LEU A 623 2.43 36.68 -22.86
C LEU A 623 1.05 37.14 -23.33
N GLY A 624 0.01 36.62 -22.67
CA GLY A 624 -1.39 36.91 -22.96
C GLY A 624 -1.85 38.24 -22.36
N ASN A 625 -2.75 38.21 -21.40
CA ASN A 625 -3.38 39.43 -20.88
C ASN A 625 -2.41 40.23 -19.98
N LEU A 626 -1.65 41.18 -20.53
CA LEU A 626 -0.61 41.90 -19.78
C LEU A 626 -1.19 42.77 -18.65
N PRO A 627 -2.27 43.56 -18.86
CA PRO A 627 -2.94 44.31 -17.80
C PRO A 627 -3.47 43.41 -16.68
N ALA A 628 -4.08 42.26 -17.01
CA ALA A 628 -4.59 41.35 -15.97
C ALA A 628 -3.47 40.62 -15.24
N LEU A 629 -2.37 40.26 -15.94
CA LEU A 629 -1.14 39.75 -15.33
C LEU A 629 -0.57 40.77 -14.33
N ALA A 630 -0.45 42.03 -14.75
CA ALA A 630 0.02 43.14 -13.90
C ALA A 630 -0.90 43.41 -12.71
N ALA A 631 -2.21 43.18 -12.88
CA ALA A 631 -3.20 43.35 -11.83
C ALA A 631 -3.39 42.08 -10.97
N HIS A 632 -2.75 40.96 -11.32
CA HIS A 632 -2.94 39.64 -10.70
C HIS A 632 -4.40 39.18 -10.65
N THR A 633 -5.18 39.54 -11.66
CA THR A 633 -6.61 39.20 -11.76
C THR A 633 -6.84 38.26 -12.94
N ARG A 634 -7.98 37.55 -12.93
CA ARG A 634 -8.36 36.67 -14.04
C ARG A 634 -8.61 37.47 -15.34
N PHE A 635 -9.03 38.71 -15.18
CA PHE A 635 -9.25 39.70 -16.22
C PHE A 635 -9.54 41.05 -15.57
N VAL A 636 -9.41 42.12 -16.35
CA VAL A 636 -9.78 43.49 -15.98
C VAL A 636 -11.27 43.72 -16.23
N ASP A 637 -11.73 43.61 -17.48
CA ASP A 637 -13.13 43.86 -17.84
C ASP A 637 -13.91 42.58 -18.13
N ARG A 638 -13.30 41.60 -18.82
CA ARG A 638 -13.94 40.31 -19.19
C ARG A 638 -12.94 39.20 -19.43
N ASP A 639 -13.38 37.94 -19.37
CA ASP A 639 -12.50 36.81 -19.69
C ASP A 639 -11.97 36.90 -21.14
N MET A 640 -10.65 37.10 -21.28
CA MET A 640 -9.99 37.22 -22.57
C MET A 640 -10.15 35.96 -23.42
N ASN A 641 -10.18 34.78 -22.79
CA ASN A 641 -10.39 33.49 -23.49
C ASN A 641 -11.88 33.19 -23.78
N ARG A 642 -12.71 34.23 -23.72
CA ARG A 642 -14.08 34.29 -24.25
C ARG A 642 -14.27 35.47 -25.21
N SER A 643 -13.18 36.15 -25.56
CA SER A 643 -13.21 37.41 -26.31
C SER A 643 -12.85 37.24 -27.80
N PHE A 644 -12.35 36.08 -28.24
CA PHE A 644 -11.99 35.83 -29.64
C PHE A 644 -13.23 35.44 -30.47
N ASP A 645 -14.12 36.41 -30.64
CA ASP A 645 -15.38 36.29 -31.37
C ASP A 645 -15.53 37.38 -32.44
N ALA A 646 -16.59 37.31 -33.25
CA ALA A 646 -16.85 38.25 -34.34
C ALA A 646 -17.00 39.71 -33.88
N THR A 647 -17.34 39.96 -32.62
CA THR A 647 -17.55 41.31 -32.05
C THR A 647 -16.26 41.95 -31.55
N LEU A 648 -15.13 41.23 -31.53
CA LEU A 648 -13.85 41.71 -30.99
C LEU A 648 -13.43 43.07 -31.55
N LYS A 649 -13.65 43.33 -32.85
CA LYS A 649 -13.26 44.59 -33.51
C LYS A 649 -14.05 45.80 -33.02
N ASP A 650 -15.29 45.58 -32.60
CA ASP A 650 -16.24 46.63 -32.21
C ASP A 650 -16.17 46.94 -30.70
N ARG A 651 -15.43 46.14 -29.93
CA ARG A 651 -15.24 46.33 -28.48
C ARG A 651 -14.04 47.20 -28.17
N SER A 652 -14.17 47.99 -27.10
CA SER A 652 -13.13 48.91 -26.61
C SER A 652 -12.72 48.64 -25.17
N ASP A 653 -13.14 47.51 -24.60
CA ASP A 653 -12.67 47.05 -23.28
C ASP A 653 -11.19 46.61 -23.31
N CYS A 654 -10.58 46.49 -22.13
CA CYS A 654 -9.18 46.18 -21.95
C CYS A 654 -8.80 44.88 -22.68
N GLU A 655 -9.55 43.80 -22.46
CA GLU A 655 -9.29 42.51 -23.10
C GLU A 655 -9.48 42.52 -24.61
N ALA A 656 -10.41 43.29 -25.16
CA ALA A 656 -10.54 43.47 -26.60
C ALA A 656 -9.29 44.15 -27.21
N GLY A 657 -8.66 45.08 -26.50
CA GLY A 657 -7.36 45.64 -26.86
C GLY A 657 -6.26 44.57 -26.84
N GLU A 658 -6.14 43.84 -25.73
CA GLU A 658 -5.11 42.82 -25.53
C GLU A 658 -5.23 41.65 -26.52
N ALA A 659 -6.45 41.22 -26.86
CA ALA A 659 -6.70 40.17 -27.83
C ALA A 659 -6.35 40.59 -29.26
N ARG A 660 -6.63 41.84 -29.65
CA ARG A 660 -6.16 42.36 -30.95
C ARG A 660 -4.64 42.42 -31.03
N ALA A 661 -3.99 42.93 -30.00
CA ALA A 661 -2.53 42.98 -29.94
C ALA A 661 -1.88 41.59 -29.97
N LEU A 662 -2.49 40.59 -29.33
CA LEU A 662 -2.03 39.20 -29.39
C LEU A 662 -2.15 38.63 -30.82
N LEU A 663 -3.30 38.84 -31.49
CA LEU A 663 -3.50 38.40 -32.87
C LEU A 663 -2.52 39.09 -33.83
N GLU A 664 -2.31 40.39 -33.68
CA GLU A 664 -1.33 41.15 -34.47
C GLU A 664 0.09 40.60 -34.29
N MET A 665 0.47 40.20 -33.07
CA MET A 665 1.78 39.58 -32.85
C MET A 665 1.89 38.19 -33.50
N LEU A 666 0.84 37.36 -33.45
CA LEU A 666 0.85 36.06 -34.13
C LEU A 666 0.93 36.20 -35.66
N ASP A 667 0.25 37.21 -36.22
CA ASP A 667 0.32 37.55 -37.65
C ASP A 667 1.71 38.08 -38.03
N GLN A 668 2.32 38.90 -37.17
CA GLN A 668 3.70 39.38 -37.34
C GLN A 668 4.71 38.24 -37.34
N LEU A 669 4.65 37.31 -36.36
CA LEU A 669 5.51 36.12 -36.33
C LEU A 669 5.36 35.24 -37.58
N THR A 670 4.14 35.12 -38.11
CA THR A 670 3.88 34.39 -39.37
C THR A 670 4.52 35.10 -40.57
N THR A 671 4.56 36.43 -40.55
CA THR A 671 5.17 37.25 -41.61
C THR A 671 6.70 37.20 -41.54
N ASP A 672 7.27 37.25 -40.34
CA ASP A 672 8.72 37.22 -40.11
C ASP A 672 9.32 35.85 -40.42
N TYR A 673 8.55 34.78 -40.21
CA TYR A 673 8.98 33.40 -40.47
C TYR A 673 8.06 32.69 -41.48
N PRO A 674 8.09 33.12 -42.76
CA PRO A 674 7.18 32.59 -43.78
C PRO A 674 7.50 31.13 -44.15
N ASN A 675 6.49 30.42 -44.64
CA ASN A 675 6.56 29.03 -45.12
C ASN A 675 6.91 27.96 -44.07
N ARG A 676 6.82 28.27 -42.77
CA ARG A 676 6.96 27.28 -41.69
C ARG A 676 5.60 26.73 -41.26
N GLU A 677 5.58 25.47 -40.83
CA GLU A 677 4.44 24.90 -40.10
C GLU A 677 4.28 25.64 -38.75
N LYS A 678 3.04 25.97 -38.37
CA LYS A 678 2.75 26.87 -37.25
C LYS A 678 2.10 26.11 -36.11
N TRP A 679 2.68 26.22 -34.92
CA TRP A 679 2.23 25.56 -33.70
C TRP A 679 1.94 26.59 -32.62
N LEU A 680 0.81 26.47 -31.92
CA LEU A 680 0.46 27.31 -30.76
C LEU A 680 0.10 26.41 -29.57
N ILE A 681 0.91 26.45 -28.53
CA ILE A 681 0.67 25.75 -27.27
C ILE A 681 0.27 26.80 -26.24
N ASP A 682 -0.99 26.74 -25.83
CA ASP A 682 -1.58 27.67 -24.88
C ASP A 682 -1.51 27.07 -23.46
N LEU A 683 -0.69 27.65 -22.58
CA LEU A 683 -0.41 27.14 -21.24
C LEU A 683 -1.44 27.70 -20.24
N HIS A 684 -2.30 26.82 -19.75
CA HIS A 684 -3.36 27.13 -18.79
C HIS A 684 -3.08 26.51 -17.41
N GLY A 685 -3.81 27.01 -16.43
CA GLY A 685 -3.88 26.41 -15.10
C GLY A 685 -5.31 26.30 -14.59
N THR A 686 -5.53 25.32 -13.73
CA THR A 686 -6.82 25.04 -13.11
C THR A 686 -6.86 25.55 -11.68
N SER A 687 -8.01 26.05 -11.24
CA SER A 687 -8.19 26.52 -9.86
C SER A 687 -8.39 25.39 -8.84
N GLY A 688 -8.79 24.20 -9.30
CA GLY A 688 -8.97 23.00 -8.48
C GLY A 688 -7.88 21.96 -8.75
N HIS A 689 -7.85 20.89 -7.95
CA HIS A 689 -6.91 19.79 -8.17
C HIS A 689 -7.26 19.03 -9.46
N ALA A 690 -6.40 19.15 -10.47
CA ALA A 690 -6.50 18.42 -11.72
C ALA A 690 -5.10 17.88 -12.13
N PRO A 691 -5.03 16.63 -12.61
CA PRO A 691 -3.80 16.13 -13.23
C PRO A 691 -3.52 16.90 -14.53
N PRO A 692 -2.27 17.01 -14.98
CA PRO A 692 -1.96 17.69 -16.21
C PRO A 692 -2.63 16.99 -17.41
N TYR A 693 -3.28 17.74 -18.30
CA TYR A 693 -3.96 17.17 -19.47
C TYR A 693 -3.99 18.12 -20.66
N LEU A 694 -4.26 17.58 -21.85
CA LEU A 694 -4.30 18.34 -23.10
C LEU A 694 -5.75 18.48 -23.59
N SER A 695 -6.17 19.71 -23.85
CA SER A 695 -7.44 20.04 -24.51
C SER A 695 -7.21 20.37 -25.98
N ILE A 696 -7.86 19.64 -26.88
CA ILE A 696 -7.64 19.74 -28.33
C ILE A 696 -8.97 20.06 -29.01
N CYS A 697 -8.95 21.02 -29.93
CA CYS A 697 -10.13 21.46 -30.66
C CYS A 697 -10.41 20.53 -31.85
N GLU A 698 -11.67 20.13 -31.99
CA GLU A 698 -12.29 19.28 -33.02
C GLU A 698 -11.77 17.83 -33.08
N THR A 699 -10.52 17.63 -33.50
CA THR A 699 -9.95 16.30 -33.77
C THR A 699 -8.48 16.27 -33.36
N VAL A 700 -7.95 15.10 -33.02
CA VAL A 700 -6.50 14.95 -32.71
C VAL A 700 -5.57 15.40 -33.84
N ASP A 701 -6.04 15.43 -35.09
CA ASP A 701 -5.27 15.89 -36.26
C ASP A 701 -4.96 17.41 -36.20
N THR A 702 -5.69 18.18 -35.40
CA THR A 702 -5.37 19.60 -35.15
C THR A 702 -4.15 19.76 -34.22
N PHE A 703 -3.73 18.68 -33.54
CA PHE A 703 -2.49 18.63 -32.76
C PHE A 703 -1.81 17.24 -32.84
N PRO A 704 -1.14 16.91 -33.96
CA PRO A 704 -0.69 15.55 -34.27
C PRO A 704 0.27 14.87 -33.28
N VAL A 705 0.98 15.63 -32.45
CA VAL A 705 1.90 15.07 -31.43
C VAL A 705 1.17 14.58 -30.18
N ALA A 706 -0.11 14.92 -29.99
CA ALA A 706 -0.88 14.56 -28.81
C ALA A 706 -0.81 13.08 -28.44
N PRO A 707 -0.96 12.10 -29.37
CA PRO A 707 -0.96 10.67 -29.02
C PRO A 707 0.35 10.19 -28.38
N LYS A 708 1.47 10.88 -28.65
CA LYS A 708 2.79 10.52 -28.12
C LYS A 708 3.00 11.00 -26.68
N LEU A 709 2.18 11.94 -26.21
CA LEU A 709 2.33 12.50 -24.87
C LEU A 709 1.72 11.59 -23.80
N PRO A 710 2.35 11.43 -22.63
CA PRO A 710 1.92 10.52 -21.55
C PRO A 710 0.77 11.02 -20.66
N ILE A 711 0.02 12.02 -21.11
CA ILE A 711 -1.06 12.68 -20.34
C ILE A 711 -2.46 12.38 -20.93
N PRO A 712 -3.56 12.59 -20.19
CA PRO A 712 -4.92 12.53 -20.74
C PRO A 712 -5.15 13.56 -21.85
N LYS A 713 -6.07 13.26 -22.77
CA LYS A 713 -6.47 14.17 -23.86
C LYS A 713 -7.97 14.31 -23.89
N VAL A 714 -8.47 15.53 -24.01
CA VAL A 714 -9.89 15.82 -24.09
C VAL A 714 -10.19 16.65 -25.33
N LEU A 715 -11.07 16.14 -26.19
CA LEU A 715 -11.54 16.82 -27.38
C LEU A 715 -12.70 17.76 -27.03
N PHE A 716 -12.70 18.95 -27.62
CA PHE A 716 -13.81 19.90 -27.55
C PHE A 716 -14.15 20.48 -28.92
N THR A 717 -15.34 21.07 -29.05
CA THR A 717 -15.76 21.80 -30.26
C THR A 717 -15.86 23.31 -29.97
N PRO A 718 -15.67 24.19 -30.97
CA PRO A 718 -15.81 25.64 -30.77
C PRO A 718 -17.15 26.06 -30.16
N ASP A 719 -18.23 25.34 -30.46
CA ASP A 719 -19.56 25.59 -29.89
C ASP A 719 -19.63 25.33 -28.37
N GLN A 720 -18.83 24.38 -27.86
CA GLN A 720 -18.76 24.08 -26.42
C GLN A 720 -17.95 25.14 -25.65
N PHE A 721 -16.99 25.78 -26.33
CA PHE A 721 -16.08 26.78 -25.78
C PHE A 721 -15.98 28.01 -26.71
N PRO A 722 -17.06 28.79 -26.85
CA PRO A 722 -17.10 29.91 -27.76
C PRO A 722 -16.15 31.03 -27.31
N GLY A 723 -15.56 31.71 -28.28
CA GLY A 723 -14.69 32.87 -28.05
C GLY A 723 -13.29 32.51 -27.52
N THR A 724 -12.86 31.24 -27.61
CA THR A 724 -11.50 30.82 -27.24
C THR A 724 -10.48 31.19 -28.30
N LEU A 725 -9.23 31.45 -27.88
CA LEU A 725 -8.13 31.68 -28.81
C LEU A 725 -7.90 30.47 -29.72
N VAL A 726 -7.88 29.27 -29.14
CA VAL A 726 -7.69 28.02 -29.90
C VAL A 726 -8.76 27.88 -31.00
N GLY A 727 -10.03 28.19 -30.70
CA GLY A 727 -11.11 28.17 -31.69
C GLY A 727 -10.92 29.16 -32.84
N GLU A 728 -10.37 30.35 -32.59
CA GLU A 728 -10.08 31.38 -33.61
C GLU A 728 -8.82 31.06 -34.45
N ILE A 729 -7.87 30.31 -33.88
CA ILE A 729 -6.57 30.04 -34.51
C ILE A 729 -6.59 28.77 -35.38
N VAL A 730 -7.37 27.73 -35.01
CA VAL A 730 -7.50 26.49 -35.81
C VAL A 730 -7.86 26.77 -37.28
N PRO A 731 -8.86 27.62 -37.62
CA PRO A 731 -9.19 27.93 -39.01
C PRO A 731 -8.07 28.60 -39.82
N LYS A 732 -7.04 29.16 -39.15
CA LYS A 732 -5.87 29.79 -39.77
C LYS A 732 -4.75 28.78 -40.09
N ASN A 733 -5.06 27.48 -40.00
CA ASN A 733 -4.15 26.37 -40.27
C ASN A 733 -2.91 26.36 -39.36
N TRP A 734 -3.15 26.52 -38.06
CA TRP A 734 -2.17 26.32 -37.00
C TRP A 734 -2.48 25.03 -36.26
N HIS A 735 -1.45 24.28 -35.88
CA HIS A 735 -1.58 23.17 -34.95
C HIS A 735 -1.66 23.72 -33.52
N THR A 736 -2.77 23.52 -32.82
CA THR A 736 -2.95 24.18 -31.52
C THR A 736 -3.65 23.30 -30.49
N ALA A 737 -3.21 23.44 -29.25
CA ALA A 737 -3.80 22.80 -28.10
C ALA A 737 -3.64 23.68 -26.86
N THR A 738 -4.61 23.56 -25.96
CA THR A 738 -4.53 24.10 -24.61
C THR A 738 -3.94 23.04 -23.70
N PHE A 739 -2.80 23.33 -23.08
CA PHE A 739 -2.20 22.45 -22.09
C PHE A 739 -2.51 22.95 -20.68
N GLU A 740 -3.26 22.14 -19.94
CA GLU A 740 -3.60 22.38 -18.56
C GLU A 740 -2.48 21.82 -17.68
N THR A 741 -1.63 22.71 -17.19
CA THR A 741 -0.38 22.34 -16.51
C THR A 741 -0.59 21.78 -15.09
N GLY A 742 -1.76 22.02 -14.50
CA GLY A 742 -2.13 21.61 -13.15
C GLY A 742 -2.77 22.75 -12.36
N CYS A 743 -2.71 22.68 -11.02
CA CYS A 743 -3.28 23.71 -10.14
C CYS A 743 -2.47 25.02 -10.18
N LEU A 744 -3.16 26.18 -10.25
CA LEU A 744 -2.57 27.52 -10.42
C LEU A 744 -1.53 27.90 -9.36
N SER A 745 -1.68 27.42 -8.13
CA SER A 745 -0.78 27.72 -7.01
C SER A 745 0.32 26.67 -6.82
N ALA A 746 0.27 25.54 -7.53
CA ALA A 746 1.13 24.41 -7.25
C ALA A 746 2.43 24.49 -8.07
N PRO A 747 3.63 24.50 -7.45
CA PRO A 747 4.91 24.55 -8.18
C PRO A 747 5.12 23.38 -9.14
N VAL A 748 4.53 22.22 -8.86
CA VAL A 748 4.56 21.05 -9.75
C VAL A 748 3.93 21.35 -11.12
N SER A 749 2.97 22.29 -11.20
CA SER A 749 2.37 22.70 -12.48
C SER A 749 3.40 23.31 -13.43
N VAL A 750 4.37 24.08 -12.90
CA VAL A 750 5.48 24.63 -13.69
C VAL A 750 6.37 23.51 -14.23
N THR A 751 6.68 22.53 -13.39
CA THR A 751 7.50 21.38 -13.80
C THR A 751 6.81 20.55 -14.87
N ASN A 752 5.50 20.28 -14.71
CA ASN A 752 4.68 19.58 -15.70
C ASN A 752 4.65 20.34 -17.03
N GLY A 753 4.47 21.67 -16.96
CA GLY A 753 4.65 22.64 -18.04
C GLY A 753 5.91 22.41 -18.86
N VAL A 754 7.06 22.53 -18.19
CA VAL A 754 8.37 22.38 -18.83
C VAL A 754 8.55 20.99 -19.43
N ALA A 755 8.17 19.93 -18.71
CA ALA A 755 8.30 18.55 -19.18
C ALA A 755 7.50 18.29 -20.46
N VAL A 756 6.22 18.68 -20.48
CA VAL A 756 5.35 18.47 -21.65
C VAL A 756 5.81 19.31 -22.82
N VAL A 757 6.15 20.59 -22.61
CA VAL A 757 6.64 21.45 -23.70
C VAL A 757 7.95 20.89 -24.27
N ARG A 758 8.90 20.45 -23.45
CA ARG A 758 10.14 19.83 -23.94
C ARG A 758 9.88 18.53 -24.72
N LEU A 759 8.95 17.69 -24.27
CA LEU A 759 8.54 16.51 -25.02
C LEU A 759 7.91 16.89 -26.37
N ILE A 760 7.08 17.92 -26.42
CA ILE A 760 6.51 18.41 -27.68
C ILE A 760 7.60 18.91 -28.62
N LEU A 761 8.50 19.78 -28.14
CA LEU A 761 9.63 20.28 -28.94
C LEU A 761 10.53 19.13 -29.42
N HIS A 762 10.66 18.07 -28.63
CA HIS A 762 11.36 16.85 -29.03
C HIS A 762 10.66 16.12 -30.17
N GLU A 763 9.36 15.89 -30.05
CA GLU A 763 8.58 15.20 -31.07
C GLU A 763 8.47 15.97 -32.39
N LEU A 764 8.59 17.30 -32.33
CA LEU A 764 8.64 18.19 -33.50
C LEU A 764 10.05 18.28 -34.12
N GLY A 765 11.07 17.68 -33.49
CA GLY A 765 12.46 17.79 -33.94
C GLY A 765 13.08 19.17 -33.73
N VAL A 766 12.45 20.02 -32.92
CA VAL A 766 12.90 21.40 -32.61
C VAL A 766 14.05 21.38 -31.59
N ALA A 767 13.99 20.46 -30.63
CA ALA A 767 15.04 20.24 -29.62
C ALA A 767 15.26 18.74 -29.42
N ARG A 768 16.47 18.29 -29.08
CA ARG A 768 16.69 16.87 -28.74
C ARG A 768 16.79 16.64 -27.24
N LEU A 769 16.06 15.63 -26.80
CA LEU A 769 16.19 15.09 -25.45
C LEU A 769 16.92 13.75 -25.52
N SER A 770 17.73 13.47 -24.51
CA SER A 770 18.28 12.12 -24.35
C SER A 770 17.18 11.14 -23.93
N GLU A 771 17.34 9.88 -24.27
CA GLU A 771 16.39 8.82 -23.91
C GLU A 771 16.12 8.77 -22.40
N THR A 772 17.14 9.01 -21.57
CA THR A 772 17.01 9.11 -20.12
C THR A 772 16.12 10.27 -19.67
N VAL A 773 16.19 11.41 -20.34
CA VAL A 773 15.34 12.57 -20.03
C VAL A 773 13.91 12.34 -20.51
N ILE A 774 13.75 11.72 -21.68
CA ILE A 774 12.44 11.32 -22.22
C ILE A 774 11.75 10.36 -21.24
N HIS A 775 12.41 9.26 -20.84
CA HIS A 775 11.86 8.32 -19.86
C HIS A 775 11.50 9.00 -18.55
N ARG A 776 12.36 9.88 -18.03
CA ARG A 776 12.09 10.64 -16.79
C ARG A 776 10.83 11.50 -16.90
N TYR A 777 10.67 12.26 -17.98
CA TYR A 777 9.46 13.06 -18.19
C TYR A 777 8.23 12.18 -18.39
N HIS A 778 8.37 11.06 -19.11
CA HIS A 778 7.30 10.09 -19.26
C HIS A 778 6.83 9.53 -17.93
N ASP A 779 7.75 9.08 -17.08
CA ASP A 779 7.40 8.48 -15.79
C ASP A 779 6.79 9.52 -14.84
N ALA A 780 7.35 10.73 -14.77
CA ALA A 780 6.84 11.81 -13.94
C ALA A 780 5.42 12.24 -14.32
N LEU A 781 5.10 12.29 -15.62
CA LEU A 781 3.77 12.63 -16.11
C LEU A 781 2.80 11.45 -16.00
N ARG A 782 3.26 10.21 -16.18
CA ARG A 782 2.45 8.98 -16.02
C ARG A 782 2.00 8.79 -14.59
N ALA A 783 2.88 9.04 -13.62
CA ALA A 783 2.57 8.92 -12.19
C ALA A 783 1.42 9.85 -11.76
N GLN A 784 1.24 10.97 -12.46
CA GLN A 784 0.19 11.95 -12.18
C GLN A 784 -1.09 11.73 -13.00
N SER A 785 -1.07 10.84 -14.00
CA SER A 785 -2.17 10.70 -14.96
C SER A 785 -3.09 9.53 -14.60
N PRO A 786 -4.35 9.77 -14.19
CA PRO A 786 -5.28 8.72 -13.77
C PRO A 786 -5.81 7.88 -14.95
N THR A 787 -5.60 8.35 -16.18
CA THR A 787 -5.96 7.67 -17.42
C THR A 787 -5.09 8.19 -18.56
N ARG A 788 -4.98 7.42 -19.65
CA ARG A 788 -4.35 7.87 -20.90
C ARG A 788 -5.34 7.97 -22.05
N ALA A 789 -6.60 7.68 -21.77
CA ALA A 789 -7.61 7.52 -22.78
C ALA A 789 -7.99 8.86 -23.41
N LEU A 790 -8.27 8.83 -24.71
CA LEU A 790 -8.81 9.97 -25.43
C LEU A 790 -10.27 10.15 -25.01
N SER A 791 -10.62 11.33 -24.55
CA SER A 791 -11.99 11.65 -24.15
C SER A 791 -12.54 12.80 -24.98
N ARG A 792 -13.85 13.01 -24.97
CA ARG A 792 -14.51 14.18 -25.57
C ARG A 792 -15.46 14.77 -24.55
N PHE A 793 -15.49 16.09 -24.42
CA PHE A 793 -16.51 16.75 -23.62
C PHE A 793 -17.90 16.46 -24.21
N THR A 794 -18.81 15.98 -23.38
CA THR A 794 -20.19 15.68 -23.75
C THR A 794 -21.19 16.57 -23.02
N HIS A 795 -20.81 17.09 -21.85
CA HIS A 795 -21.66 17.97 -21.06
C HIS A 795 -20.85 19.10 -20.40
N ARG A 796 -21.49 20.26 -20.29
CA ARG A 796 -21.04 21.41 -19.51
C ARG A 796 -22.18 21.86 -18.60
N HIS A 797 -21.98 21.79 -17.30
CA HIS A 797 -22.96 22.25 -16.33
C HIS A 797 -22.75 23.74 -16.05
N ILE A 798 -23.58 24.58 -16.67
CA ILE A 798 -23.51 26.05 -16.53
C ILE A 798 -24.19 26.47 -15.23
N ILE A 799 -23.58 27.40 -14.50
CA ILE A 799 -24.12 27.93 -13.25
C ILE A 799 -24.15 29.47 -13.29
N SER A 800 -25.01 30.06 -12.48
CA SER A 800 -25.10 31.50 -12.21
C SER A 800 -24.89 31.80 -10.72
N ASP A 801 -24.57 33.04 -10.38
CA ASP A 801 -24.35 33.46 -8.98
C ASP A 801 -25.59 33.22 -8.09
N ASP A 802 -26.79 33.20 -8.69
CA ASP A 802 -28.06 32.96 -8.00
C ASP A 802 -28.32 31.48 -7.68
N ASP A 803 -27.56 30.54 -8.26
CA ASP A 803 -27.85 29.11 -8.12
C ASP A 803 -27.37 28.51 -6.80
N GLN A 804 -26.57 29.24 -6.00
CA GLN A 804 -25.96 28.73 -4.76
C GLN A 804 -25.24 27.38 -4.96
N PHE A 805 -24.65 27.20 -6.14
CA PHE A 805 -24.01 25.96 -6.54
C PHE A 805 -22.84 25.61 -5.60
N ARG A 806 -22.82 24.36 -5.13
CA ARG A 806 -21.78 23.81 -4.28
C ARG A 806 -21.46 22.39 -4.72
N MET A 807 -20.25 22.19 -5.25
CA MET A 807 -19.74 20.86 -5.56
C MET A 807 -19.61 20.01 -4.29
N LEU A 808 -20.03 18.74 -4.35
CA LEU A 808 -19.75 17.80 -3.27
C LEU A 808 -18.24 17.51 -3.21
N PRO A 809 -17.65 17.36 -2.01
CA PRO A 809 -16.23 17.10 -1.87
C PRO A 809 -15.87 15.71 -2.42
N GLY A 810 -14.62 15.57 -2.87
CA GLY A 810 -14.04 14.27 -3.25
C GLY A 810 -14.06 13.96 -4.74
N PHE A 811 -14.75 14.74 -5.57
CA PHE A 811 -14.65 14.60 -7.02
C PHE A 811 -13.36 15.21 -7.57
N VAL A 812 -12.57 14.41 -8.27
CA VAL A 812 -11.35 14.85 -8.96
C VAL A 812 -11.47 14.74 -10.48
N SER A 813 -10.75 15.58 -11.23
CA SER A 813 -10.79 15.51 -12.69
C SER A 813 -10.36 14.12 -13.20
N PHE A 814 -11.10 13.61 -14.18
CA PHE A 814 -11.05 12.26 -14.74
C PHE A 814 -11.58 11.13 -13.84
N GLN A 815 -12.17 11.41 -12.67
CA GLN A 815 -12.90 10.41 -11.91
C GLN A 815 -14.12 9.90 -12.70
N ARG A 816 -14.33 8.58 -12.69
CA ARG A 816 -15.51 7.97 -13.32
C ARG A 816 -16.76 8.36 -12.54
N ILE A 817 -17.79 8.77 -13.26
CA ILE A 817 -19.11 9.08 -12.71
C ILE A 817 -20.18 8.26 -13.44
N GLU A 818 -21.25 7.91 -12.73
CA GLU A 818 -22.40 7.18 -13.26
C GLU A 818 -23.61 8.10 -13.42
N LYS A 819 -24.43 7.89 -14.45
CA LYS A 819 -25.65 8.66 -14.67
C LYS A 819 -26.55 8.61 -13.44
N GLY A 820 -26.94 9.78 -12.93
CA GLY A 820 -27.77 9.91 -11.74
C GLY A 820 -26.97 9.98 -10.42
N GLU A 821 -25.64 9.85 -10.46
CA GLU A 821 -24.78 10.09 -9.30
C GLU A 821 -24.89 11.54 -8.84
N HIS A 822 -24.94 11.76 -7.52
CA HIS A 822 -25.05 13.10 -6.93
C HIS A 822 -23.68 13.77 -6.93
N LEU A 823 -23.55 14.86 -7.69
CA LEU A 823 -22.26 15.53 -7.91
C LEU A 823 -22.13 16.85 -7.14
N ALA A 824 -23.22 17.60 -7.02
CA ALA A 824 -23.25 18.91 -6.40
C ALA A 824 -24.64 19.21 -5.84
N ASP A 825 -24.77 20.28 -5.07
CA ASP A 825 -26.03 20.87 -4.66
C ASP A 825 -26.19 22.26 -5.28
N ASP A 826 -27.42 22.61 -5.65
CA ASP A 826 -27.81 23.98 -6.01
C ASP A 826 -29.09 24.37 -5.24
N ARG A 827 -29.59 25.59 -5.45
CA ARG A 827 -30.81 26.10 -4.80
C ARG A 827 -32.07 25.24 -5.06
N ASN A 828 -32.07 24.42 -6.11
CA ASN A 828 -33.17 23.55 -6.50
C ASN A 828 -32.97 22.09 -6.00
N GLY A 829 -31.82 21.79 -5.37
CA GLY A 829 -31.52 20.50 -4.76
C GLY A 829 -30.28 19.82 -5.36
N ALA A 830 -30.30 18.49 -5.40
CA ALA A 830 -29.18 17.68 -5.88
C ALA A 830 -28.96 17.83 -7.39
N VAL A 831 -27.76 18.23 -7.78
CA VAL A 831 -27.26 18.22 -9.17
C VAL A 831 -26.68 16.84 -9.46
N LEU A 832 -27.33 16.12 -10.38
CA LEU A 832 -26.96 14.75 -10.73
C LEU A 832 -26.14 14.68 -12.02
N ALA A 833 -25.30 13.67 -12.12
CA ALA A 833 -24.58 13.32 -13.34
C ALA A 833 -25.56 13.07 -14.50
N PRO A 834 -25.47 13.80 -15.62
CA PRO A 834 -26.42 13.69 -16.72
C PRO A 834 -26.25 12.42 -17.56
N ALA A 835 -25.07 11.82 -17.52
CA ALA A 835 -24.68 10.61 -18.24
C ALA A 835 -23.49 9.94 -17.55
N ASP A 836 -23.23 8.68 -17.90
CA ASP A 836 -21.99 8.00 -17.54
C ASP A 836 -20.81 8.72 -18.20
N GLY A 837 -19.68 8.80 -17.51
CA GLY A 837 -18.50 9.43 -18.08
C GLY A 837 -17.43 9.69 -17.05
N ARG A 838 -16.63 10.72 -17.30
CA ARG A 838 -15.63 11.22 -16.36
C ARG A 838 -15.88 12.69 -16.08
N ILE A 839 -15.90 13.06 -14.80
CA ILE A 839 -16.02 14.46 -14.42
C ILE A 839 -14.70 15.19 -14.70
N VAL A 840 -14.76 16.42 -15.20
CA VAL A 840 -13.59 17.23 -15.54
C VAL A 840 -13.80 18.66 -15.03
N MET A 841 -12.76 19.23 -14.40
CA MET A 841 -12.76 20.57 -13.80
C MET A 841 -13.97 20.84 -12.87
N PRO A 842 -14.15 20.05 -11.79
CA PRO A 842 -15.16 20.35 -10.78
C PRO A 842 -14.86 21.70 -10.08
N LEU A 843 -15.88 22.53 -9.93
CA LEU A 843 -15.77 23.88 -9.38
C LEU A 843 -15.87 23.85 -7.85
N TYR A 844 -14.72 24.00 -7.19
CA TYR A 844 -14.65 24.13 -5.72
C TYR A 844 -14.46 25.57 -5.23
N GLN A 845 -14.22 26.51 -6.14
CA GLN A 845 -14.04 27.93 -5.81
C GLN A 845 -15.36 28.69 -5.81
N SER A 846 -15.39 29.82 -5.10
CA SER A 846 -16.60 30.64 -4.90
C SER A 846 -17.10 31.39 -6.14
N LYS A 847 -16.30 31.46 -7.21
CA LYS A 847 -16.64 32.17 -8.45
C LYS A 847 -16.43 31.28 -9.67
N GLY A 848 -17.43 31.20 -10.53
CA GLY A 848 -17.35 30.45 -11.78
C GLY A 848 -18.69 30.47 -12.52
N GLN A 849 -18.63 30.37 -13.85
CA GLN A 849 -19.83 30.23 -14.70
C GLN A 849 -20.08 28.77 -15.09
N THR A 850 -19.31 27.83 -14.54
CA THR A 850 -19.41 26.41 -14.88
C THR A 850 -19.07 25.58 -13.65
N GLY A 851 -19.99 24.69 -13.28
CA GLY A 851 -19.85 23.81 -12.11
C GLY A 851 -18.96 22.62 -12.37
N PHE A 852 -19.13 21.93 -13.51
CA PHE A 852 -18.24 20.85 -13.95
C PHE A 852 -18.49 20.55 -15.44
N TYR A 853 -17.60 19.77 -16.02
CA TYR A 853 -17.79 19.14 -17.33
C TYR A 853 -17.88 17.63 -17.17
N VAL A 854 -18.52 16.97 -18.15
CA VAL A 854 -18.44 15.51 -18.31
C VAL A 854 -17.78 15.21 -19.63
N ALA A 855 -16.83 14.27 -19.60
CA ALA A 855 -16.17 13.75 -20.77
C ALA A 855 -16.43 12.24 -20.94
N GLU A 856 -16.75 11.83 -22.15
CA GLU A 856 -16.88 10.42 -22.54
C GLU A 856 -15.54 9.93 -23.08
N THR A 857 -15.14 8.72 -22.69
CA THR A 857 -13.88 8.10 -23.10
C THR A 857 -14.09 7.19 -24.31
N PHE A 858 -13.19 7.26 -25.31
CA PHE A 858 -13.23 6.44 -26.54
C PHE A 858 -12.07 5.44 -26.61
#